data_AF-A0AAW0AWG0-F1
#
_entry.id   AF-A0AAW0AWG0-F1
#
_cell.length_a   1.000
_cell.length_b   1.000
_cell.length_c   1.000
_cell.angle_alpha   90.00
_cell.angle_beta   90.00
_cell.angle_gamma   90.00
#
_symmetry.space_group_name_H-M   'P 1'
#
loop_
_entity.id
_entity.type
_entity.pdbx_description
1 polymer ?
#
loop_
_entity_poly.entity_id
_entity_poly.type
_entity_poly.pdbx_seq_one_letter_code
_entity_poly.pdbx_strand_id
1 'polypeptide(L)'
;MPPVQSDKAKKPPACDACKVCLRKAPTQFSISRGFCRLVAFFAILNPTARLVLAASKKIKSLQYTPQYTHPLITTCSIKMDIRAVSYQLHLLPPQSRVLALCIICCAALTSFHPSVLGDGPRPQSFLDDDFFTPSNADLVGCGVRRAAAYRALRIEALKAAWEIGIILQPSNENAASCYLLDLLEHCDFSGISRPWANAYMSHVRALAPIWRASNAFTASDGAHWVGYLMGDSLIAVTSRTPMLVTPNDQLLLCGPSPPSLEALIASLSKSTSISLLWSSFTSFLYHIVNYARQLIETISGDYARLSPLSESAVLNFLSSLSLMHSVLALLLDHVDCVIANNDQTSPFVLEDTARTCAYGAIFGFSGLVQPFYRELKYREASEAGSQNQSTYDRFRFLHAQAHEMAILGARQIARGIRYLPKGHFTPVHWSCIFGWAEFCVEEMESGAPPSSDFIHDLETLGNELKHMGYSLENASTPHSQALLDRLQSHVSRSLVDMFLPPELPLEGEFEVHFRLRFLLIVQLETQARRVLCHPQSGGAPCSRCLERNLVCITTPVQRGRPRKNPVAAASSLTVSRLPHSTALSTALQAPQGFEVSSDSPELTPDFVSHCFEGLKFTPQYTHPLISATSIKTDVSAASYNIDLLAPQSRVLALCIICFVSLASFHRSVLGEGARPQSFLDYEFFSSASDLLACGMRRGPAFRALRAKALKAAWELGIILQPSSENAASCYLLDLTEEGDFSGIRPWANAYIAHIRALVPVWRISGYSTSDAGHWAGFLLLICGPDPPALEGLFTSIENSAQASGMSILWTSMKPYLLHVTSLARELSEKIAGDYARVNPVSEAAVIKFLSSLTLLHSVLSLLLDRVDTAITSAIANDSPFILEDTNTDAVARACAYTLAFGFTGLILPFYRELEYRENLETIHNQSTRERLGLFRAQARELTVRGARVLVRSLRYLPKIHYTPVHWATISAWAEFCVDHVESGNGGSISSADVEDLSTILNELKLLGYSLDISSTPNGVALIERLEARLKAESRLLDTALFQDIFPLDGTWITQGL
;
A
#
# COMPACT_ATOMS: atom_id res chain seq x y z
N MET A 1 30.44 31.98 37.37
CA MET A 1 31.36 31.18 36.53
C MET A 1 31.39 31.79 35.14
N PRO A 2 32.55 32.24 34.61
CA PRO A 2 32.63 32.89 33.31
C PRO A 2 32.69 31.85 32.17
N PRO A 3 32.35 32.23 30.91
CA PRO A 3 32.28 31.29 29.79
C PRO A 3 33.66 31.08 29.14
N VAL A 4 33.94 29.83 28.80
CA VAL A 4 35.17 29.36 28.15
C VAL A 4 35.12 29.65 26.65
N GLN A 5 36.15 30.32 26.15
CA GLN A 5 36.43 30.53 24.72
C GLN A 5 36.99 29.23 24.11
N SER A 6 36.42 28.78 22.99
CA SER A 6 36.93 27.65 22.21
C SER A 6 37.87 28.13 21.09
N ASP A 7 39.13 27.76 21.19
CA ASP A 7 40.19 28.01 20.21
C ASP A 7 39.98 27.25 18.89
N LYS A 8 40.23 27.95 17.78
CA LYS A 8 40.24 27.42 16.41
C LYS A 8 41.52 26.58 16.18
N ALA A 9 41.36 25.27 15.98
CA ALA A 9 42.44 24.39 15.58
C ALA A 9 42.82 24.57 14.09
N LYS A 10 44.11 24.81 13.83
CA LYS A 10 44.76 24.91 12.52
C LYS A 10 44.85 23.55 11.82
N LYS A 11 44.56 23.52 10.51
CA LYS A 11 44.85 22.41 9.57
C LYS A 11 46.37 22.23 9.38
N PRO A 12 46.91 21.00 9.29
CA PRO A 12 48.28 20.76 8.86
C PRO A 12 48.39 20.70 7.31
N PRO A 13 49.58 20.98 6.72
CA PRO A 13 49.77 21.05 5.28
C PRO A 13 49.95 19.68 4.64
N ALA A 14 49.59 19.60 3.35
CA ALA A 14 49.72 18.43 2.50
C ALA A 14 51.19 18.05 2.25
N CYS A 15 51.50 16.77 2.34
CA CYS A 15 52.82 16.20 2.03
C CYS A 15 52.86 15.73 0.57
N ASP A 16 53.59 16.47 -0.26
CA ASP A 16 54.00 16.08 -1.61
C ASP A 16 55.19 15.11 -1.54
N ALA A 17 54.94 13.83 -1.29
CA ALA A 17 55.98 12.79 -1.40
C ALA A 17 55.38 11.38 -1.61
N CYS A 18 54.76 11.12 -2.77
CA CYS A 18 54.56 9.74 -3.24
C CYS A 18 54.42 9.66 -4.77
N LYS A 19 55.39 10.26 -5.47
CA LYS A 19 55.73 9.89 -6.85
C LYS A 19 57.17 9.36 -6.78
N VAL A 20 57.42 8.24 -7.45
CA VAL A 20 58.71 7.52 -7.53
C VAL A 20 58.89 6.45 -6.43
N CYS A 21 58.19 5.33 -6.58
CA CYS A 21 58.76 3.99 -6.34
C CYS A 21 57.76 2.92 -6.75
N LEU A 22 57.91 2.38 -7.97
CA LEU A 22 57.63 0.98 -8.36
C LEU A 22 57.78 0.86 -9.88
N ARG A 23 59.02 0.65 -10.32
CA ARG A 23 59.34 0.08 -11.64
C ARG A 23 60.02 -1.28 -11.43
N LYS A 24 59.46 -2.28 -12.13
CA LYS A 24 60.04 -3.59 -12.55
C LYS A 24 60.10 -4.74 -11.53
N ALA A 25 59.22 -5.72 -11.74
CA ALA A 25 59.61 -7.13 -12.01
C ALA A 25 58.55 -7.79 -12.92
N PRO A 26 58.92 -8.59 -13.94
CA PRO A 26 58.01 -9.20 -14.90
C PRO A 26 57.68 -10.67 -14.59
N THR A 27 56.64 -11.18 -15.26
CA THR A 27 56.30 -12.60 -15.61
C THR A 27 55.01 -13.20 -15.01
N GLN A 28 54.18 -13.68 -15.94
CA GLN A 28 53.20 -14.78 -15.88
C GLN A 28 51.93 -14.66 -14.99
N PHE A 29 50.78 -14.36 -15.61
CA PHE A 29 49.74 -15.38 -15.89
C PHE A 29 48.68 -14.79 -16.86
N SER A 30 48.70 -15.26 -18.11
CA SER A 30 47.75 -14.90 -19.16
C SER A 30 46.46 -15.73 -19.03
N ILE A 31 45.58 -15.37 -18.10
CA ILE A 31 44.21 -15.92 -18.00
C ILE A 31 43.12 -14.83 -18.16
N SER A 32 43.44 -13.54 -17.99
CA SER A 32 42.41 -12.49 -18.01
C SER A 32 41.85 -12.13 -19.40
N ARG A 33 42.61 -12.34 -20.49
CA ARG A 33 42.11 -12.07 -21.86
C ARG A 33 41.10 -13.11 -22.36
N GLY A 34 41.21 -14.36 -21.90
CA GLY A 34 40.25 -15.42 -22.19
C GLY A 34 38.93 -15.21 -21.45
N PHE A 35 39.00 -14.84 -20.16
CA PHE A 35 37.84 -14.55 -19.33
C PHE A 35 37.07 -13.31 -19.79
N CYS A 36 37.75 -12.21 -20.17
CA CYS A 36 37.08 -11.05 -20.76
C CYS A 36 36.45 -11.35 -22.13
N ARG A 37 37.01 -12.26 -22.93
CA ARG A 37 36.41 -12.71 -24.20
C ARG A 37 35.22 -13.64 -23.97
N LEU A 38 35.26 -14.52 -22.97
CA LEU A 38 34.14 -15.39 -22.60
C LEU A 38 32.97 -14.60 -22.01
N VAL A 39 33.25 -13.59 -21.18
CA VAL A 39 32.25 -12.67 -20.63
C VAL A 39 31.69 -11.74 -21.71
N ALA A 40 32.53 -11.27 -22.65
CA ALA A 40 32.05 -10.59 -23.85
C ALA A 40 31.17 -11.50 -24.72
N PHE A 41 31.46 -12.81 -24.78
CA PHE A 41 30.66 -13.81 -25.50
C PHE A 41 29.30 -14.07 -24.82
N PHE A 42 29.24 -14.14 -23.49
CA PHE A 42 27.96 -14.18 -22.75
C PHE A 42 27.16 -12.87 -22.90
N ALA A 43 27.83 -11.72 -22.91
CA ALA A 43 27.20 -10.44 -23.24
C ALA A 43 26.85 -10.30 -24.74
N ILE A 44 27.43 -11.12 -25.63
CA ILE A 44 27.01 -11.21 -27.04
C ILE A 44 25.67 -11.93 -27.16
N LEU A 45 25.39 -12.90 -26.30
CA LEU A 45 24.19 -13.74 -26.39
C LEU A 45 22.97 -13.19 -25.62
N ASN A 46 23.18 -12.34 -24.60
CA ASN A 46 22.08 -11.71 -23.87
C ASN A 46 21.95 -10.21 -24.23
N PRO A 47 21.01 -9.81 -25.13
CA PRO A 47 20.82 -8.42 -25.53
C PRO A 47 20.46 -7.50 -24.36
N THR A 48 19.77 -8.02 -23.34
CA THR A 48 19.39 -7.26 -22.14
C THR A 48 20.60 -6.91 -21.29
N ALA A 49 21.60 -7.79 -21.19
CA ALA A 49 22.83 -7.50 -20.46
C ALA A 49 23.64 -6.34 -21.09
N ARG A 50 23.67 -6.26 -22.43
CA ARG A 50 24.28 -5.11 -23.14
C ARG A 50 23.53 -3.82 -22.87
N LEU A 51 22.20 -3.90 -22.87
CA LEU A 51 21.34 -2.76 -22.62
C LEU A 51 21.55 -2.22 -21.21
N VAL A 52 21.60 -3.09 -20.20
CA VAL A 52 21.92 -2.76 -18.80
C VAL A 52 23.30 -2.10 -18.68
N LEU A 53 24.32 -2.63 -19.36
CA LEU A 53 25.66 -2.06 -19.35
C LEU A 53 25.70 -0.66 -20.02
N ALA A 54 24.97 -0.48 -21.12
CA ALA A 54 24.90 0.80 -21.82
C ALA A 54 24.16 1.85 -20.99
N ALA A 55 23.02 1.48 -20.39
CA ALA A 55 22.20 2.37 -19.58
C ALA A 55 22.86 2.72 -18.24
N SER A 56 23.55 1.77 -17.58
CA SER A 56 24.26 2.01 -16.32
C SER A 56 25.40 3.04 -16.45
N LYS A 57 26.03 3.15 -17.62
CA LYS A 57 27.03 4.21 -17.90
C LYS A 57 26.41 5.61 -17.98
N LYS A 58 25.09 5.70 -18.15
CA LYS A 58 24.33 6.95 -18.35
C LYS A 58 23.35 7.26 -17.21
N ILE A 59 23.51 6.68 -16.02
CA ILE A 59 22.72 7.02 -14.80
C ILE A 59 22.64 8.53 -14.52
N LYS A 60 23.59 9.34 -15.03
CA LYS A 60 23.50 10.80 -15.01
C LYS A 60 22.19 11.36 -15.62
N SER A 61 21.51 10.64 -16.51
CA SER A 61 20.21 11.07 -17.03
C SER A 61 19.12 11.13 -15.96
N LEU A 62 19.23 10.32 -14.89
CA LEU A 62 18.27 10.36 -13.79
C LEU A 62 18.33 11.69 -13.02
N GLN A 63 19.47 12.41 -13.03
CA GLN A 63 19.58 13.72 -12.38
C GLN A 63 18.61 14.75 -12.95
N TYR A 64 18.07 14.48 -14.14
CA TYR A 64 17.07 15.31 -14.81
C TYR A 64 15.65 14.76 -14.63
N THR A 65 15.42 13.98 -13.58
CA THR A 65 14.09 13.44 -13.27
C THR A 65 13.76 13.76 -11.82
N PRO A 66 12.51 14.16 -11.50
CA PRO A 66 12.14 14.55 -10.13
C PRO A 66 12.20 13.39 -9.13
N GLN A 67 12.34 12.15 -9.59
CA GLN A 67 12.62 10.99 -8.74
C GLN A 67 14.00 11.08 -8.11
N TYR A 68 14.93 11.81 -8.71
CA TYR A 68 16.30 11.98 -8.19
C TYR A 68 16.33 12.60 -6.80
N THR A 69 15.37 13.48 -6.49
CA THR A 69 15.29 14.18 -5.22
C THR A 69 14.60 13.37 -4.12
N HIS A 70 14.26 12.10 -4.40
CA HIS A 70 13.54 11.28 -3.43
C HIS A 70 14.45 10.93 -2.24
N PRO A 71 14.03 11.13 -0.98
CA PRO A 71 14.88 10.94 0.20
C PRO A 71 15.55 9.56 0.27
N LEU A 72 14.88 8.52 -0.23
CA LEU A 72 15.39 7.14 -0.24
C LEU A 72 16.27 6.78 -1.45
N ILE A 73 16.40 7.66 -2.46
CA ILE A 73 17.15 7.35 -3.68
C ILE A 73 18.55 7.98 -3.59
N THR A 74 19.48 7.26 -2.94
CA THR A 74 20.89 7.70 -2.84
C THR A 74 21.69 7.27 -4.07
N THR A 75 21.49 7.97 -5.19
CA THR A 75 22.14 7.66 -6.48
C THR A 75 23.67 7.64 -6.43
N CYS A 76 24.29 8.44 -5.54
CA CYS A 76 25.74 8.47 -5.37
C CYS A 76 26.29 7.14 -4.85
N SER A 77 25.65 6.56 -3.82
CA SER A 77 26.05 5.27 -3.24
C SER A 77 25.92 4.16 -4.27
N ILE A 78 24.73 4.00 -4.84
CA ILE A 78 24.47 2.89 -5.78
C ILE A 78 25.35 2.98 -7.03
N LYS A 79 25.70 4.19 -7.48
CA LYS A 79 26.63 4.39 -8.59
C LYS A 79 28.07 3.98 -8.23
N MET A 80 28.50 4.23 -7.00
CA MET A 80 29.79 3.74 -6.52
C MET A 80 29.79 2.22 -6.44
N ASP A 81 28.70 1.62 -5.95
CA ASP A 81 28.55 0.17 -5.84
C ASP A 81 28.55 -0.51 -7.22
N ILE A 82 27.79 0.02 -8.18
CA ILE A 82 27.76 -0.46 -9.57
C ILE A 82 29.16 -0.39 -10.20
N ARG A 83 29.92 0.68 -9.93
CA ARG A 83 31.30 0.82 -10.43
C ARG A 83 32.25 -0.18 -9.78
N ALA A 84 32.11 -0.41 -8.47
CA ALA A 84 32.91 -1.36 -7.72
C ALA A 84 32.77 -2.78 -8.29
N VAL A 85 31.57 -3.16 -8.72
CA VAL A 85 31.32 -4.46 -9.38
C VAL A 85 31.54 -4.44 -10.89
N SER A 86 32.23 -3.43 -11.43
CA SER A 86 32.50 -3.30 -12.88
C SER A 86 31.23 -3.40 -13.74
N TYR A 87 30.12 -2.82 -13.27
CA TYR A 87 28.80 -2.81 -13.89
C TYR A 87 28.12 -4.19 -14.00
N GLN A 88 28.62 -5.21 -13.30
CA GLN A 88 28.01 -6.53 -13.22
C GLN A 88 26.97 -6.55 -12.09
N LEU A 89 25.73 -6.16 -12.39
CA LEU A 89 24.68 -5.97 -11.38
C LEU A 89 24.38 -7.24 -10.55
N HIS A 90 24.62 -8.43 -11.08
CA HIS A 90 24.41 -9.69 -10.35
C HIS A 90 25.39 -9.90 -9.18
N LEU A 91 26.47 -9.12 -9.11
CA LEU A 91 27.42 -9.12 -8.00
C LEU A 91 27.04 -8.13 -6.89
N LEU A 92 26.02 -7.29 -7.10
CA LEU A 92 25.49 -6.43 -6.05
C LEU A 92 24.69 -7.25 -5.03
N PRO A 93 24.55 -6.76 -3.79
CA PRO A 93 23.57 -7.30 -2.85
C PRO A 93 22.17 -7.37 -3.49
N PRO A 94 21.36 -8.38 -3.17
CA PRO A 94 20.07 -8.62 -3.82
C PRO A 94 19.16 -7.38 -3.91
N GLN A 95 19.00 -6.65 -2.81
CA GLN A 95 18.16 -5.44 -2.73
C GLN A 95 18.76 -4.30 -3.57
N SER A 96 20.07 -4.07 -3.45
CA SER A 96 20.80 -3.07 -4.25
C SER A 96 20.74 -3.37 -5.75
N ARG A 97 20.77 -4.65 -6.14
CA ARG A 97 20.60 -5.09 -7.53
C ARG A 97 19.25 -4.68 -8.08
N VAL A 98 18.17 -4.90 -7.32
CA VAL A 98 16.81 -4.51 -7.70
C VAL A 98 16.71 -2.99 -7.84
N LEU A 99 17.20 -2.24 -6.85
CA LEU A 99 17.21 -0.77 -6.90
C LEU A 99 18.00 -0.25 -8.12
N ALA A 100 19.17 -0.82 -8.39
CA ALA A 100 19.98 -0.47 -9.56
C ALA A 100 19.23 -0.71 -10.87
N LEU A 101 18.53 -1.85 -11.01
CA LEU A 101 17.70 -2.14 -12.19
C LEU A 101 16.54 -1.15 -12.34
N CYS A 102 15.86 -0.80 -11.24
CA CYS A 102 14.77 0.19 -11.25
C CYS A 102 15.28 1.58 -11.69
N ILE A 103 16.41 2.02 -11.12
CA ILE A 103 17.08 3.27 -11.50
C ILE A 103 17.49 3.27 -12.98
N ILE A 104 18.05 2.16 -13.46
CA ILE A 104 18.47 2.01 -14.86
C ILE A 104 17.25 2.03 -15.80
N CYS A 105 16.15 1.40 -15.41
CA CYS A 105 14.90 1.42 -16.15
C CYS A 105 14.30 2.83 -16.23
N CYS A 106 14.24 3.56 -15.12
CA CYS A 106 13.80 4.96 -15.10
C CYS A 106 14.73 5.85 -15.94
N ALA A 107 16.04 5.68 -15.80
CA ALA A 107 17.03 6.42 -16.58
C ALA A 107 16.94 6.12 -18.09
N ALA A 108 16.44 4.93 -18.47
CA ALA A 108 16.22 4.58 -19.85
C ALA A 108 15.18 5.49 -20.49
N LEU A 109 14.09 5.83 -19.78
CA LEU A 109 12.99 6.69 -20.26
C LEU A 109 13.46 8.05 -20.80
N THR A 110 14.56 8.60 -20.29
CA THR A 110 15.11 9.88 -20.75
C THR A 110 16.42 9.74 -21.53
N SER A 111 16.89 8.51 -21.78
CA SER A 111 18.22 8.27 -22.36
C SER A 111 18.25 8.50 -23.88
N PHE A 112 19.18 9.32 -24.36
CA PHE A 112 19.53 9.47 -25.77
C PHE A 112 20.69 8.57 -26.21
N HIS A 113 21.05 7.56 -25.40
CA HIS A 113 22.10 6.61 -25.79
C HIS A 113 21.61 5.75 -26.98
N PRO A 114 22.42 5.53 -28.04
CA PRO A 114 21.99 4.79 -29.23
C PRO A 114 21.46 3.40 -28.93
N SER A 115 22.07 2.69 -27.98
CA SER A 115 21.59 1.35 -27.58
C SER A 115 20.24 1.34 -26.88
N VAL A 116 19.76 2.48 -26.39
CA VAL A 116 18.46 2.61 -25.70
C VAL A 116 17.44 3.26 -26.63
N LEU A 117 17.81 4.37 -27.28
CA LEU A 117 16.94 5.13 -28.18
C LEU A 117 16.80 4.48 -29.58
N GLY A 118 17.76 3.65 -29.99
CA GLY A 118 17.82 3.12 -31.35
C GLY A 118 18.43 4.10 -32.36
N ASP A 119 18.43 3.69 -33.63
CA ASP A 119 18.92 4.50 -34.74
C ASP A 119 17.97 5.67 -35.06
N GLY A 120 18.53 6.80 -35.49
CA GLY A 120 17.77 8.00 -35.86
C GLY A 120 18.33 9.29 -35.26
N PRO A 121 17.63 10.43 -35.46
CA PRO A 121 18.01 11.70 -34.87
C PRO A 121 17.93 11.62 -33.34
N ARG A 122 18.93 12.20 -32.66
CA ARG A 122 19.07 12.17 -31.20
C ARG A 122 19.71 13.45 -30.70
N PRO A 123 19.37 13.91 -29.49
CA PRO A 123 20.00 15.09 -28.92
C PRO A 123 21.43 14.77 -28.50
N GLN A 124 22.30 15.79 -28.53
CA GLN A 124 23.67 15.66 -28.01
C GLN A 124 23.72 15.82 -26.49
N SER A 125 22.78 16.59 -25.93
CA SER A 125 22.64 16.84 -24.50
C SER A 125 21.17 17.12 -24.12
N PHE A 126 20.85 17.16 -22.82
CA PHE A 126 19.52 17.60 -22.37
C PHE A 126 19.28 19.10 -22.55
N LEU A 127 20.33 19.86 -22.87
CA LEU A 127 20.29 21.30 -23.14
C LEU A 127 20.30 21.60 -24.66
N ASP A 128 20.05 20.58 -25.49
CA ASP A 128 20.01 20.70 -26.95
C ASP A 128 18.68 21.35 -27.38
N ASP A 129 18.61 22.68 -27.25
CA ASP A 129 17.40 23.46 -27.49
C ASP A 129 16.87 23.27 -28.91
N ASP A 130 17.76 23.17 -29.90
CA ASP A 130 17.39 22.95 -31.30
C ASP A 130 16.66 21.62 -31.50
N PHE A 131 17.13 20.56 -30.83
CA PHE A 131 16.48 19.25 -30.88
C PHE A 131 15.15 19.22 -30.14
N PHE A 132 15.08 19.85 -28.96
CA PHE A 132 13.85 19.87 -28.18
C PHE A 132 12.86 20.94 -28.63
N THR A 133 13.13 21.69 -29.70
CA THR A 133 12.14 22.62 -30.25
C THR A 133 10.99 21.84 -30.93
N PRO A 134 9.72 22.06 -30.53
CA PRO A 134 8.58 21.24 -30.97
C PRO A 134 8.25 21.32 -32.47
N SER A 135 8.88 22.25 -33.21
CA SER A 135 8.74 22.40 -34.66
C SER A 135 9.73 21.55 -35.48
N ASN A 136 10.85 21.08 -34.90
CA ASN A 136 11.96 20.51 -35.66
C ASN A 136 12.18 19.00 -35.48
N ALA A 137 11.76 18.40 -34.36
CA ALA A 137 12.07 17.00 -34.05
C ALA A 137 10.84 16.11 -33.87
N ASP A 138 10.93 14.88 -34.40
CA ASP A 138 10.00 13.79 -34.12
C ASP A 138 10.28 13.21 -32.71
N LEU A 139 9.88 13.96 -31.68
CA LEU A 139 10.03 13.56 -30.28
C LEU A 139 9.18 12.32 -29.97
N VAL A 140 7.96 12.23 -30.50
CA VAL A 140 7.10 11.05 -30.35
C VAL A 140 7.77 9.80 -30.92
N GLY A 141 8.39 9.89 -32.10
CA GLY A 141 9.17 8.80 -32.68
C GLY A 141 10.36 8.37 -31.81
N CYS A 142 10.94 9.27 -31.02
CA CYS A 142 11.98 8.91 -30.06
C CYS A 142 11.43 7.99 -28.95
N GLY A 143 10.26 8.30 -28.39
CA GLY A 143 9.60 7.45 -27.40
C GLY A 143 9.29 6.06 -27.95
N VAL A 144 8.75 5.99 -29.17
CA VAL A 144 8.43 4.72 -29.87
C VAL A 144 9.68 3.86 -30.08
N ARG A 145 10.78 4.43 -30.57
CA ARG A 145 12.02 3.66 -30.80
C ARG A 145 12.62 3.11 -29.50
N ARG A 146 12.50 3.86 -28.40
CA ARG A 146 13.00 3.46 -27.08
C ARG A 146 12.14 2.38 -26.41
N ALA A 147 10.84 2.35 -26.70
CA ALA A 147 9.86 1.50 -26.02
C ALA A 147 10.31 0.05 -25.81
N ALA A 148 10.89 -0.59 -26.83
CA ALA A 148 11.34 -1.99 -26.75
C ALA A 148 12.46 -2.17 -25.70
N ALA A 149 13.42 -1.25 -25.65
CA ALA A 149 14.50 -1.27 -24.66
C ALA A 149 13.97 -1.02 -23.25
N TYR A 150 13.10 -0.02 -23.09
CA TYR A 150 12.44 0.27 -21.82
C TYR A 150 11.68 -0.95 -21.28
N ARG A 151 10.81 -1.56 -22.10
CA ARG A 151 10.03 -2.75 -21.72
C ARG A 151 10.92 -3.91 -21.30
N ALA A 152 12.02 -4.14 -22.02
CA ALA A 152 12.98 -5.20 -21.65
C ALA A 152 13.62 -4.94 -20.27
N LEU A 153 14.06 -3.71 -19.99
CA LEU A 153 14.62 -3.35 -18.68
C LEU A 153 13.57 -3.41 -17.57
N ARG A 154 12.33 -2.99 -17.86
CA ARG A 154 11.20 -3.06 -16.92
C ARG A 154 10.91 -4.51 -16.53
N ILE A 155 10.86 -5.43 -17.50
CA ILE A 155 10.65 -6.86 -17.24
C ILE A 155 11.76 -7.42 -16.34
N GLU A 156 13.02 -7.08 -16.58
CA GLU A 156 14.12 -7.53 -15.71
C GLU A 156 14.05 -6.93 -14.30
N ALA A 157 13.67 -5.66 -14.17
CA ALA A 157 13.50 -5.01 -12.87
C ALA A 157 12.37 -5.68 -12.06
N LEU A 158 11.22 -5.92 -12.70
CA LEU A 158 10.08 -6.61 -12.09
C LEU A 158 10.45 -8.05 -11.71
N LYS A 159 11.11 -8.78 -12.61
CA LYS A 159 11.59 -10.14 -12.35
C LYS A 159 12.56 -10.18 -11.17
N ALA A 160 13.52 -9.27 -11.10
CA ALA A 160 14.46 -9.21 -9.99
C ALA A 160 13.76 -8.83 -8.67
N ALA A 161 12.85 -7.87 -8.70
CA ALA A 161 12.05 -7.50 -7.54
C ALA A 161 11.23 -8.69 -7.02
N TRP A 162 10.69 -9.49 -7.94
CA TRP A 162 9.98 -10.74 -7.65
C TRP A 162 10.91 -11.80 -7.09
N GLU A 163 12.03 -12.11 -7.72
CA GLU A 163 12.94 -13.12 -7.18
C GLU A 163 13.44 -12.79 -5.77
N ILE A 164 13.60 -11.50 -5.44
CA ILE A 164 14.15 -11.07 -4.15
C ILE A 164 13.07 -10.89 -3.06
N GLY A 165 11.80 -10.70 -3.42
CA GLY A 165 10.74 -10.52 -2.42
C GLY A 165 10.72 -9.13 -1.78
N ILE A 166 11.01 -8.07 -2.55
CA ILE A 166 11.23 -6.71 -1.98
C ILE A 166 10.01 -6.11 -1.27
N ILE A 167 8.80 -6.67 -1.48
CA ILE A 167 7.57 -6.24 -0.79
C ILE A 167 7.56 -6.66 0.68
N LEU A 168 8.29 -7.73 1.03
CA LEU A 168 8.18 -8.39 2.34
C LEU A 168 9.14 -7.82 3.39
N GLN A 169 10.30 -7.28 2.97
CA GLN A 169 11.35 -6.84 3.90
C GLN A 169 11.57 -5.33 3.79
N PRO A 170 11.42 -4.56 4.89
CA PRO A 170 11.64 -3.12 4.87
C PRO A 170 13.13 -2.81 4.81
N SER A 171 13.52 -2.07 3.79
CA SER A 171 14.82 -1.41 3.70
C SER A 171 14.67 -0.14 2.87
N ASN A 172 15.62 0.79 2.99
CA ASN A 172 15.61 2.00 2.16
C ASN A 172 15.62 1.63 0.67
N GLU A 173 16.40 0.62 0.28
CA GLU A 173 16.50 0.13 -1.10
C GLU A 173 15.20 -0.51 -1.57
N ASN A 174 14.55 -1.32 -0.73
CA ASN A 174 13.29 -1.98 -1.08
C ASN A 174 12.15 -0.97 -1.19
N ALA A 175 12.07 0.00 -0.27
CA ALA A 175 11.12 1.10 -0.34
C ALA A 175 11.34 1.94 -1.60
N ALA A 176 12.58 2.37 -1.87
CA ALA A 176 12.92 3.11 -3.08
C ALA A 176 12.61 2.31 -4.36
N SER A 177 12.88 1.00 -4.37
CA SER A 177 12.55 0.12 -5.48
C SER A 177 11.05 0.02 -5.71
N CYS A 178 10.24 -0.14 -4.64
CA CYS A 178 8.78 -0.16 -4.74
C CYS A 178 8.23 1.17 -5.27
N TYR A 179 8.75 2.32 -4.81
CA TYR A 179 8.39 3.63 -5.35
C TYR A 179 8.66 3.75 -6.86
N LEU A 180 9.86 3.35 -7.29
CA LEU A 180 10.23 3.39 -8.71
C LEU A 180 9.43 2.39 -9.55
N LEU A 181 9.15 1.19 -9.04
CA LEU A 181 8.34 0.21 -9.75
C LEU A 181 6.89 0.68 -9.89
N ASP A 182 6.31 1.29 -8.86
CA ASP A 182 4.98 1.90 -8.95
C ASP A 182 4.95 2.94 -10.08
N LEU A 183 5.92 3.85 -10.13
CA LEU A 183 6.07 4.83 -11.19
C LEU A 183 6.18 4.17 -12.59
N LEU A 184 7.00 3.12 -12.71
CA LEU A 184 7.22 2.40 -13.97
C LEU A 184 5.96 1.66 -14.44
N GLU A 185 5.13 1.20 -13.50
CA GLU A 185 3.83 0.58 -13.83
C GLU A 185 2.80 1.61 -14.25
N HIS A 186 2.81 2.85 -13.72
CA HIS A 186 1.91 3.91 -14.19
C HIS A 186 2.10 4.26 -15.68
N CYS A 187 3.26 3.95 -16.27
CA CYS A 187 3.45 4.07 -17.72
C CYS A 187 2.53 3.14 -18.51
N ASP A 188 2.28 1.92 -18.02
CA ASP A 188 1.71 0.83 -18.81
C ASP A 188 0.37 0.32 -18.27
N PHE A 189 0.06 0.61 -16.99
CA PHE A 189 -1.03 -0.01 -16.25
C PHE A 189 -2.15 0.99 -15.94
N SER A 190 -3.37 0.63 -16.32
CA SER A 190 -4.60 1.39 -16.04
C SER A 190 -5.44 0.79 -14.91
N GLY A 191 -4.92 -0.20 -14.19
CA GLY A 191 -5.68 -0.87 -13.13
C GLY A 191 -5.76 -0.06 -11.84
N ILE A 192 -6.80 -0.37 -11.06
CA ILE A 192 -7.15 0.32 -9.80
C ILE A 192 -6.19 -0.05 -8.66
N SER A 193 -5.54 -1.23 -8.73
CA SER A 193 -4.61 -1.68 -7.70
C SER A 193 -3.21 -1.10 -7.91
N ARG A 194 -2.66 -0.45 -6.87
CA ARG A 194 -1.27 0.05 -6.82
C ARG A 194 -0.46 -0.73 -5.76
N PRO A 195 -0.14 -2.01 -6.01
CA PRO A 195 0.49 -2.88 -5.02
C PRO A 195 1.88 -2.40 -4.61
N TRP A 196 2.64 -1.84 -5.54
CA TRP A 196 3.96 -1.26 -5.27
C TRP A 196 3.88 0.00 -4.40
N ALA A 197 2.92 0.89 -4.64
CA ALA A 197 2.68 2.03 -3.75
C ALA A 197 2.28 1.58 -2.34
N ASN A 198 1.44 0.55 -2.22
CA ASN A 198 1.08 -0.03 -0.91
C ASN A 198 2.32 -0.58 -0.18
N ALA A 199 3.15 -1.35 -0.88
CA ALA A 199 4.39 -1.90 -0.33
C ALA A 199 5.37 -0.79 0.08
N TYR A 200 5.54 0.22 -0.77
CA TYR A 200 6.34 1.41 -0.49
C TYR A 200 5.87 2.10 0.80
N MET A 201 4.58 2.43 0.93
CA MET A 201 4.06 3.09 2.12
C MET A 201 4.18 2.21 3.37
N SER A 202 4.02 0.89 3.24
CA SER A 202 4.26 -0.05 4.34
C SER A 202 5.73 -0.02 4.81
N HIS A 203 6.69 0.02 3.88
CA HIS A 203 8.11 0.13 4.22
C HIS A 203 8.44 1.48 4.85
N VAL A 204 7.89 2.57 4.31
CA VAL A 204 8.10 3.91 4.86
C VAL A 204 7.58 3.99 6.30
N ARG A 205 6.42 3.41 6.60
CA ARG A 205 5.89 3.34 7.98
C ARG A 205 6.81 2.57 8.91
N ALA A 206 7.35 1.44 8.47
CA ALA A 206 8.28 0.64 9.28
C ALA A 206 9.64 1.36 9.50
N LEU A 207 10.11 2.15 8.54
CA LEU A 207 11.44 2.78 8.57
C LEU A 207 11.42 4.18 9.21
N ALA A 208 10.33 4.94 9.09
CA ALA A 208 10.25 6.31 9.59
C ALA A 208 10.54 6.48 11.09
N PRO A 209 10.09 5.59 11.99
CA PRO A 209 10.45 5.66 13.41
C PRO A 209 11.96 5.52 13.64
N ILE A 210 12.62 4.67 12.85
CA ILE A 210 14.08 4.43 12.93
C ILE A 210 14.84 5.67 12.46
N TRP A 211 14.40 6.32 11.38
CA TRP A 211 15.00 7.56 10.89
C TRP A 211 14.88 8.70 11.92
N ARG A 212 13.73 8.79 12.59
CA ARG A 212 13.48 9.77 13.67
C ARG A 212 14.37 9.48 14.88
N ALA A 213 14.43 8.23 15.34
CA ALA A 213 15.20 7.83 16.53
C ALA A 213 16.72 8.02 16.35
N SER A 214 17.23 7.91 15.12
CA SER A 214 18.65 8.10 14.81
C SER A 214 19.07 9.57 14.67
N ASN A 215 18.16 10.54 14.87
CA ASN A 215 18.36 11.97 14.55
C ASN A 215 18.83 12.23 13.11
N ALA A 216 18.65 11.25 12.21
CA ALA A 216 19.00 11.37 10.80
C ALA A 216 17.94 12.13 10.00
N PHE A 217 16.74 12.31 10.57
CA PHE A 217 15.61 12.98 9.95
C PHE A 217 15.59 14.49 10.25
N THR A 218 15.79 15.32 9.22
CA THR A 218 15.83 16.79 9.33
C THR A 218 14.54 17.45 8.87
N ALA A 219 14.34 18.73 9.20
CA ALA A 219 13.22 19.53 8.66
C ALA A 219 13.26 19.63 7.12
N SER A 220 14.46 19.60 6.52
CA SER A 220 14.61 19.55 5.06
C SER A 220 14.08 18.25 4.49
N ASP A 221 14.23 17.12 5.18
CA ASP A 221 13.67 15.85 4.74
C ASP A 221 12.14 15.90 4.74
N GLY A 222 11.54 16.51 5.77
CA GLY A 222 10.09 16.72 5.84
C GLY A 222 9.54 17.52 4.65
N ALA A 223 10.28 18.52 4.17
CA ALA A 223 9.94 19.29 2.97
C ALA A 223 10.02 18.46 1.68
N HIS A 224 10.95 17.53 1.56
CA HIS A 224 10.97 16.60 0.42
C HIS A 224 9.81 15.62 0.50
N TRP A 225 9.56 15.03 1.67
CA TRP A 225 8.49 14.09 1.89
C TRP A 225 7.11 14.65 1.53
N VAL A 226 6.82 15.91 1.87
CA VAL A 226 5.51 16.49 1.54
C VAL A 226 5.24 16.52 0.02
N GLY A 227 6.26 16.75 -0.80
CA GLY A 227 6.13 16.71 -2.26
C GLY A 227 5.80 15.30 -2.77
N TYR A 228 6.38 14.26 -2.18
CA TYR A 228 6.10 12.87 -2.56
C TYR A 228 4.73 12.40 -2.08
N LEU A 229 4.35 12.74 -0.84
CA LEU A 229 3.01 12.47 -0.33
C LEU A 229 1.95 13.19 -1.16
N MET A 230 2.22 14.43 -1.60
CA MET A 230 1.36 15.17 -2.52
C MET A 230 1.22 14.43 -3.84
N GLY A 231 2.33 14.01 -4.47
CA GLY A 231 2.29 13.26 -5.71
C GLY A 231 1.42 11.99 -5.61
N ASP A 232 1.61 11.19 -4.56
CA ASP A 232 0.81 9.98 -4.34
C ASP A 232 -0.68 10.29 -4.10
N SER A 233 -0.96 11.35 -3.34
CA SER A 233 -2.33 11.80 -3.07
C SER A 233 -3.05 12.25 -4.33
N LEU A 234 -2.37 12.96 -5.23
CA LEU A 234 -2.95 13.42 -6.49
C LEU A 234 -3.19 12.28 -7.48
N ILE A 235 -2.29 11.27 -7.51
CA ILE A 235 -2.54 10.03 -8.24
C ILE A 235 -3.81 9.37 -7.71
N ALA A 236 -3.96 9.28 -6.39
CA ALA A 236 -5.13 8.66 -5.78
C ALA A 236 -6.43 9.35 -6.23
N VAL A 237 -6.49 10.68 -6.17
CA VAL A 237 -7.67 11.44 -6.58
C VAL A 237 -7.92 11.32 -8.10
N THR A 238 -6.88 11.46 -8.91
CA THR A 238 -7.00 11.48 -10.39
C THR A 238 -7.41 10.13 -10.94
N SER A 239 -6.79 9.06 -10.44
CA SER A 239 -7.06 7.68 -10.85
C SER A 239 -8.25 7.06 -10.11
N ARG A 240 -8.90 7.80 -9.21
CA ARG A 240 -10.00 7.31 -8.35
C ARG A 240 -9.59 6.06 -7.58
N THR A 241 -8.36 6.04 -7.09
CA THR A 241 -7.84 4.95 -6.26
C THR A 241 -7.89 5.33 -4.78
N PRO A 242 -7.95 4.36 -3.87
CA PRO A 242 -7.96 4.64 -2.43
C PRO A 242 -6.73 5.43 -2.00
N MET A 243 -6.94 6.43 -1.13
CA MET A 243 -5.85 7.20 -0.54
C MET A 243 -4.96 6.28 0.32
N LEU A 244 -3.66 6.22 0.00
CA LEU A 244 -2.68 5.45 0.77
C LEU A 244 -2.12 6.23 1.95
N VAL A 245 -2.02 7.56 1.81
CA VAL A 245 -1.43 8.47 2.80
C VAL A 245 -2.45 8.84 3.87
N THR A 246 -2.17 8.42 5.10
CA THR A 246 -2.98 8.78 6.28
C THR A 246 -2.54 10.12 6.86
N PRO A 247 -3.38 10.79 7.68
CA PRO A 247 -2.97 11.99 8.41
C PRO A 247 -1.72 11.76 9.27
N ASN A 248 -1.55 10.57 9.83
CA ASN A 248 -0.39 10.24 10.64
C ASN A 248 0.88 10.03 9.85
N ASP A 249 0.80 9.44 8.66
CA ASP A 249 1.97 9.37 7.76
C ASP A 249 2.46 10.78 7.46
N GLN A 250 1.53 11.70 7.20
CA GLN A 250 1.83 13.09 6.94
C GLN A 250 2.47 13.79 8.16
N LEU A 251 1.98 13.54 9.37
CA LEU A 251 2.59 14.10 10.58
C LEU A 251 3.96 13.46 10.91
N LEU A 252 4.11 12.16 10.67
CA LEU A 252 5.33 11.40 10.88
C LEU A 252 6.43 11.73 9.86
N LEU A 253 6.07 12.11 8.65
CA LEU A 253 7.04 12.43 7.61
C LEU A 253 7.24 13.93 7.45
N CYS A 254 6.18 14.74 7.47
CA CYS A 254 6.30 16.18 7.23
C CYS A 254 6.45 17.01 8.51
N GLY A 255 6.14 16.44 9.68
CA GLY A 255 6.15 17.17 10.95
C GLY A 255 4.77 17.73 11.31
N PRO A 256 4.70 18.69 12.26
CA PRO A 256 3.43 19.22 12.75
C PRO A 256 2.62 19.92 11.64
N SER A 257 1.31 20.02 11.85
CA SER A 257 0.42 20.73 10.93
C SER A 257 0.88 22.19 10.74
N PRO A 258 0.97 22.67 9.49
CA PRO A 258 1.41 24.03 9.21
C PRO A 258 0.33 25.07 9.59
N PRO A 259 0.66 26.37 9.54
CA PRO A 259 -0.33 27.44 9.67
C PRO A 259 -1.46 27.32 8.64
N SER A 260 -2.62 27.92 8.97
CA SER A 260 -3.76 27.98 8.04
C SER A 260 -3.41 28.76 6.77
N LEU A 261 -4.18 28.57 5.69
CA LEU A 261 -3.96 29.29 4.44
C LEU A 261 -4.06 30.81 4.62
N GLU A 262 -4.98 31.29 5.47
CA GLU A 262 -5.12 32.71 5.79
C GLU A 262 -3.88 33.27 6.50
N ALA A 263 -3.31 32.50 7.42
CA ALA A 263 -2.07 32.86 8.09
C ALA A 263 -0.88 32.90 7.11
N LEU A 264 -0.85 32.00 6.12
CA LEU A 264 0.14 32.03 5.04
C LEU A 264 -0.03 33.28 4.16
N ILE A 265 -1.26 33.61 3.74
CA ILE A 265 -1.55 34.85 2.99
C ILE A 265 -1.04 36.07 3.77
N ALA A 266 -1.38 36.16 5.06
CA ALA A 266 -0.96 37.27 5.92
C ALA A 266 0.57 37.35 6.09
N SER A 267 1.28 36.22 6.05
CA SER A 267 2.74 36.17 6.18
C SER A 267 3.45 36.52 4.87
N LEU A 268 3.04 35.91 3.76
CA LEU A 268 3.57 36.17 2.41
C LEU A 268 3.33 37.61 1.97
N SER A 269 2.22 38.22 2.37
CA SER A 269 1.94 39.63 2.06
C SER A 269 2.88 40.60 2.80
N LYS A 270 3.55 40.18 3.88
CA LYS A 270 4.39 41.05 4.73
C LYS A 270 5.88 40.94 4.44
N SER A 271 6.35 39.82 3.90
CA SER A 271 7.78 39.53 3.75
C SER A 271 8.06 38.68 2.54
N THR A 272 9.12 39.02 1.81
CA THR A 272 9.58 38.30 0.61
C THR A 272 10.81 37.43 0.87
N SER A 273 11.14 37.15 2.15
CA SER A 273 12.35 36.39 2.48
C SER A 273 12.33 34.98 1.90
N ILE A 274 13.47 34.53 1.35
CA ILE A 274 13.65 33.20 0.75
C ILE A 274 13.32 32.06 1.75
N SER A 275 13.68 32.22 3.03
CA SER A 275 13.36 31.23 4.07
C SER A 275 11.85 31.09 4.29
N LEU A 276 11.12 32.21 4.31
CA LEU A 276 9.65 32.21 4.38
C LEU A 276 9.05 31.54 3.15
N LEU A 277 9.56 31.83 1.96
CA LEU A 277 9.11 31.22 0.71
C LEU A 277 9.18 29.69 0.77
N TRP A 278 10.31 29.11 1.18
CA TRP A 278 10.47 27.66 1.29
C TRP A 278 9.53 27.03 2.32
N SER A 279 9.43 27.62 3.51
CA SER A 279 8.51 27.13 4.54
C SER A 279 7.03 27.22 4.10
N SER A 280 6.70 28.21 3.27
CA SER A 280 5.36 28.42 2.73
C SER A 280 5.02 27.41 1.64
N PHE A 281 5.98 27.04 0.77
CA PHE A 281 5.82 25.93 -0.17
C PHE A 281 5.53 24.62 0.56
N THR A 282 6.34 24.25 1.55
CA THR A 282 6.11 23.04 2.34
C THR A 282 4.71 23.04 2.96
N SER A 283 4.30 24.17 3.55
CA SER A 283 2.96 24.35 4.13
C SER A 283 1.84 24.22 3.10
N PHE A 284 2.03 24.80 1.91
CA PHE A 284 1.07 24.74 0.81
C PHE A 284 0.90 23.31 0.27
N LEU A 285 2.00 22.59 0.03
CA LEU A 285 1.96 21.19 -0.42
C LEU A 285 1.31 20.28 0.64
N TYR A 286 1.50 20.58 1.93
CA TYR A 286 0.84 19.87 3.02
C TYR A 286 -0.68 20.03 2.96
N HIS A 287 -1.16 21.25 2.68
CA HIS A 287 -2.60 21.51 2.50
C HIS A 287 -3.15 20.78 1.27
N ILE A 288 -2.40 20.68 0.17
CA ILE A 288 -2.82 19.90 -1.01
C ILE A 288 -3.07 18.43 -0.65
N VAL A 289 -2.20 17.80 0.14
CA VAL A 289 -2.40 16.42 0.62
C VAL A 289 -3.70 16.30 1.43
N ASN A 290 -3.99 17.27 2.30
CA ASN A 290 -5.22 17.28 3.10
C ASN A 290 -6.47 17.43 2.23
N TYR A 291 -6.45 18.33 1.26
CA TYR A 291 -7.58 18.54 0.36
C TYR A 291 -7.76 17.39 -0.62
N ALA A 292 -6.70 16.72 -1.06
CA ALA A 292 -6.79 15.49 -1.84
C ALA A 292 -7.55 14.40 -1.06
N ARG A 293 -7.22 14.24 0.23
CA ARG A 293 -7.91 13.31 1.13
C ARG A 293 -9.37 13.70 1.32
N GLN A 294 -9.65 14.97 1.64
CA GLN A 294 -11.01 15.48 1.80
C GLN A 294 -11.87 15.26 0.54
N LEU A 295 -11.30 15.51 -0.64
CA LEU A 295 -11.97 15.32 -1.92
C LEU A 295 -12.41 13.85 -2.11
N ILE A 296 -11.54 12.89 -1.82
CA ILE A 296 -11.87 11.45 -1.86
C ILE A 296 -12.92 11.11 -0.81
N GLU A 297 -12.74 11.53 0.43
CA GLU A 297 -13.61 11.15 1.54
C GLU A 297 -15.04 11.73 1.40
N THR A 298 -15.19 12.91 0.81
CA THR A 298 -16.47 13.66 0.85
C THR A 298 -17.17 13.81 -0.50
N ILE A 299 -16.46 13.70 -1.63
CA ILE A 299 -17.02 14.03 -2.96
C ILE A 299 -16.77 12.92 -3.98
N SER A 300 -15.50 12.51 -4.19
CA SER A 300 -15.09 11.73 -5.38
C SER A 300 -14.76 10.26 -5.10
N GLY A 301 -14.57 9.86 -3.85
CA GLY A 301 -14.24 8.48 -3.49
C GLY A 301 -15.43 7.54 -3.55
N ASP A 302 -15.15 6.24 -3.58
CA ASP A 302 -16.17 5.19 -3.78
C ASP A 302 -17.29 5.23 -2.74
N TYR A 303 -17.00 5.63 -1.50
CA TYR A 303 -18.02 5.78 -0.45
C TYR A 303 -18.88 7.04 -0.67
N ALA A 304 -18.24 8.20 -0.92
CA ALA A 304 -18.95 9.44 -1.23
C ALA A 304 -19.86 9.33 -2.47
N ARG A 305 -19.52 8.43 -3.41
CA ARG A 305 -20.35 8.07 -4.57
C ARG A 305 -21.65 7.36 -4.26
N LEU A 306 -21.74 6.71 -3.10
CA LEU A 306 -22.94 5.99 -2.69
C LEU A 306 -23.98 6.88 -2.05
N SER A 307 -23.52 8.01 -1.51
CA SER A 307 -24.39 8.98 -0.88
C SER A 307 -24.76 10.07 -1.88
N PRO A 308 -25.94 10.69 -1.72
CA PRO A 308 -26.24 11.96 -2.37
C PRO A 308 -25.10 12.95 -2.14
N LEU A 309 -24.75 13.73 -3.17
CA LEU A 309 -23.65 14.67 -3.04
C LEU A 309 -23.99 15.72 -1.98
N SER A 310 -23.11 15.85 -0.98
CA SER A 310 -23.24 16.88 0.05
C SER A 310 -22.85 18.24 -0.51
N GLU A 311 -23.82 19.13 -0.66
CA GLU A 311 -23.54 20.47 -1.16
C GLU A 311 -22.62 21.28 -0.24
N SER A 312 -22.76 21.13 1.08
CA SER A 312 -21.87 21.81 2.01
C SER A 312 -20.43 21.36 1.82
N ALA A 313 -20.20 20.08 1.50
CA ALA A 313 -18.87 19.58 1.16
C ALA A 313 -18.32 20.25 -0.10
N VAL A 314 -19.14 20.38 -1.15
CA VAL A 314 -18.75 21.04 -2.42
C VAL A 314 -18.42 22.52 -2.21
N LEU A 315 -19.27 23.26 -1.50
CA LEU A 315 -19.06 24.69 -1.21
C LEU A 315 -17.80 24.91 -0.35
N ASN A 316 -17.61 24.09 0.69
CA ASN A 316 -16.41 24.15 1.52
C ASN A 316 -15.14 23.85 0.71
N PHE A 317 -15.21 22.91 -0.23
CA PHE A 317 -14.09 22.57 -1.10
C PHE A 317 -13.77 23.70 -2.08
N LEU A 318 -14.79 24.31 -2.72
CA LEU A 318 -14.64 25.49 -3.59
C LEU A 318 -14.01 26.67 -2.84
N SER A 319 -14.48 26.96 -1.63
CA SER A 319 -13.90 28.00 -0.77
C SER A 319 -12.41 27.73 -0.47
N SER A 320 -12.06 26.48 -0.17
CA SER A 320 -10.68 26.06 0.07
C SER A 320 -9.79 26.20 -1.17
N LEU A 321 -10.31 25.84 -2.37
CA LEU A 321 -9.60 26.02 -3.63
C LEU A 321 -9.35 27.52 -3.93
N SER A 322 -10.31 28.40 -3.64
CA SER A 322 -10.15 29.85 -3.81
C SER A 322 -9.03 30.43 -2.92
N LEU A 323 -8.99 30.00 -1.65
CA LEU A 323 -7.91 30.36 -0.73
C LEU A 323 -6.56 29.84 -1.19
N MET A 324 -6.50 28.58 -1.65
CA MET A 324 -5.27 28.01 -2.20
C MET A 324 -4.79 28.75 -3.44
N HIS A 325 -5.69 29.13 -4.35
CA HIS A 325 -5.32 29.93 -5.51
C HIS A 325 -4.70 31.28 -5.11
N SER A 326 -5.25 31.92 -4.07
CA SER A 326 -4.72 33.18 -3.55
C SER A 326 -3.31 33.02 -2.98
N VAL A 327 -3.05 31.94 -2.22
CA VAL A 327 -1.70 31.60 -1.75
C VAL A 327 -0.76 31.30 -2.91
N LEU A 328 -1.22 30.52 -3.89
CA LEU A 328 -0.43 30.16 -5.08
C LEU A 328 0.00 31.40 -5.85
N ALA A 329 -0.91 32.35 -6.10
CA ALA A 329 -0.59 33.60 -6.78
C ALA A 329 0.54 34.37 -6.07
N LEU A 330 0.43 34.53 -4.74
CA LEU A 330 1.49 35.15 -3.94
C LEU A 330 2.82 34.38 -4.03
N LEU A 331 2.81 33.05 -3.91
CA LEU A 331 4.02 32.23 -4.02
C LEU A 331 4.70 32.41 -5.39
N LEU A 332 3.92 32.45 -6.47
CA LEU A 332 4.45 32.63 -7.83
C LEU A 332 5.03 34.02 -8.03
N ASP A 333 4.37 35.07 -7.54
CA ASP A 333 4.90 36.43 -7.62
C ASP A 333 6.24 36.56 -6.89
N HIS A 334 6.37 35.90 -5.73
CA HIS A 334 7.63 35.85 -4.99
C HIS A 334 8.72 35.06 -5.74
N VAL A 335 8.37 33.94 -6.37
CA VAL A 335 9.31 33.17 -7.19
C VAL A 335 9.78 34.01 -8.38
N ASP A 336 8.88 34.68 -9.08
CA ASP A 336 9.22 35.56 -10.21
C ASP A 336 10.15 36.70 -9.75
N CYS A 337 9.92 37.28 -8.56
CA CYS A 337 10.84 38.25 -7.96
C CYS A 337 12.22 37.65 -7.65
N VAL A 338 12.29 36.42 -7.13
CA VAL A 338 13.56 35.74 -6.84
C VAL A 338 14.32 35.46 -8.13
N ILE A 339 13.63 35.00 -9.18
CA ILE A 339 14.22 34.73 -10.49
C ILE A 339 14.75 36.04 -11.12
N ALA A 340 13.99 37.12 -11.06
CA ALA A 340 14.38 38.41 -11.63
C ALA A 340 15.59 39.06 -10.93
N ASN A 341 15.78 38.82 -9.63
CA ASN A 341 16.81 39.47 -8.81
C ASN A 341 18.12 38.65 -8.65
N ASN A 342 18.25 37.49 -9.29
CA ASN A 342 19.36 36.57 -9.04
C ASN A 342 20.67 36.99 -9.75
N ASP A 343 21.42 37.91 -9.14
CA ASP A 343 22.73 38.39 -9.63
C ASP A 343 23.86 37.35 -9.44
N GLN A 344 24.18 36.61 -10.51
CA GLN A 344 25.41 35.90 -10.95
C GLN A 344 26.37 35.18 -9.96
N THR A 345 26.29 35.30 -8.64
CA THR A 345 27.35 34.85 -7.72
C THR A 345 27.17 33.42 -7.17
N SER A 346 25.96 32.86 -7.19
CA SER A 346 25.70 31.40 -7.15
C SER A 346 24.28 31.06 -7.69
N PRO A 347 23.99 31.34 -8.97
CA PRO A 347 22.62 31.51 -9.46
C PRO A 347 21.85 30.21 -9.75
N PHE A 348 22.55 29.15 -10.19
CA PHE A 348 21.89 28.00 -10.83
C PHE A 348 21.01 27.15 -9.90
N VAL A 349 21.48 26.85 -8.69
CA VAL A 349 20.76 25.93 -7.77
C VAL A 349 19.51 26.57 -7.17
N LEU A 350 19.58 27.86 -6.83
CA LEU A 350 18.45 28.56 -6.21
C LEU A 350 17.31 28.77 -7.21
N GLU A 351 17.64 29.16 -8.44
CA GLU A 351 16.67 29.37 -9.51
C GLU A 351 15.94 28.06 -9.88
N ASP A 352 16.69 26.99 -10.13
CA ASP A 352 16.10 25.68 -10.45
C ASP A 352 15.21 25.15 -9.32
N THR A 353 15.62 25.36 -8.06
CA THR A 353 14.82 24.99 -6.89
C THR A 353 13.53 25.81 -6.85
N ALA A 354 13.60 27.13 -7.04
CA ALA A 354 12.42 28.01 -7.06
C ALA A 354 11.42 27.63 -8.14
N ARG A 355 11.92 27.38 -9.35
CA ARG A 355 11.13 26.92 -10.49
C ARG A 355 10.48 25.56 -10.23
N THR A 356 11.23 24.61 -9.66
CA THR A 356 10.71 23.29 -9.29
C THR A 356 9.62 23.38 -8.22
N CYS A 357 9.80 24.22 -7.20
CA CYS A 357 8.79 24.45 -6.17
C CYS A 357 7.53 25.12 -6.73
N ALA A 358 7.68 26.14 -7.58
CA ALA A 358 6.57 26.81 -8.26
C ALA A 358 5.78 25.81 -9.12
N TYR A 359 6.47 25.00 -9.92
CA TYR A 359 5.83 23.95 -10.70
C TYR A 359 5.10 22.93 -9.81
N GLY A 360 5.73 22.47 -8.72
CA GLY A 360 5.11 21.54 -7.78
C GLY A 360 3.84 22.10 -7.14
N ALA A 361 3.82 23.37 -6.78
CA ALA A 361 2.64 24.04 -6.22
C ALA A 361 1.51 24.19 -7.25
N ILE A 362 1.83 24.61 -8.49
CA ILE A 362 0.87 24.69 -9.60
C ILE A 362 0.30 23.32 -9.91
N PHE A 363 1.17 22.32 -10.05
CA PHE A 363 0.79 20.94 -10.30
C PHE A 363 -0.15 20.43 -9.21
N GLY A 364 0.18 20.68 -7.94
CA GLY A 364 -0.65 20.30 -6.81
C GLY A 364 -2.03 20.94 -6.78
N PHE A 365 -2.11 22.25 -7.01
CA PHE A 365 -3.39 22.96 -7.09
C PHE A 365 -4.24 22.44 -8.27
N SER A 366 -3.66 22.41 -9.47
CA SER A 366 -4.36 21.94 -10.68
C SER A 366 -4.81 20.47 -10.55
N GLY A 367 -4.02 19.63 -9.90
CA GLY A 367 -4.32 18.22 -9.67
C GLY A 367 -5.49 17.99 -8.71
N LEU A 368 -5.92 18.98 -7.93
CA LEU A 368 -7.14 18.94 -7.13
C LEU A 368 -8.36 19.43 -7.92
N VAL A 369 -8.18 20.54 -8.64
CA VAL A 369 -9.25 21.19 -9.41
C VAL A 369 -9.81 20.27 -10.48
N GLN A 370 -8.93 19.63 -11.26
CA GLN A 370 -9.33 18.79 -12.39
C GLN A 370 -10.23 17.60 -11.99
N PRO A 371 -9.83 16.71 -11.06
CA PRO A 371 -10.68 15.59 -10.67
C PRO A 371 -11.96 16.05 -9.96
N PHE A 372 -11.93 17.17 -9.23
CA PHE A 372 -13.12 17.76 -8.64
C PHE A 372 -14.14 18.18 -9.71
N TYR A 373 -13.71 18.93 -10.73
CA TYR A 373 -14.55 19.29 -11.87
C TYR A 373 -15.10 18.06 -12.60
N ARG A 374 -14.23 17.10 -12.93
CA ARG A 374 -14.63 15.85 -13.63
C ARG A 374 -15.66 15.05 -12.82
N GLU A 375 -15.56 15.06 -11.49
CA GLU A 375 -16.54 14.40 -10.65
C GLU A 375 -17.89 15.10 -10.65
N LEU A 376 -17.91 16.44 -10.55
CA LEU A 376 -19.17 17.18 -10.62
C LEU A 376 -19.84 17.02 -11.99
N LYS A 377 -19.08 17.09 -13.08
CA LYS A 377 -19.58 16.81 -14.44
C LYS A 377 -20.22 15.42 -14.56
N TYR A 378 -19.57 14.40 -13.98
CA TYR A 378 -20.09 13.03 -13.96
C TYR A 378 -21.40 12.89 -13.16
N ARG A 379 -21.49 13.56 -12.01
CA ARG A 379 -22.67 13.56 -11.15
C ARG A 379 -23.84 14.33 -11.79
N GLU A 380 -23.59 15.47 -12.46
CA GLU A 380 -24.61 16.21 -13.21
C GLU A 380 -25.26 15.32 -14.28
N ALA A 381 -24.43 14.63 -15.06
CA ALA A 381 -24.89 13.73 -16.12
C ALA A 381 -25.72 12.56 -15.54
N SER A 382 -25.38 12.09 -14.34
CA SER A 382 -26.11 11.02 -13.65
C SER A 382 -27.45 11.51 -13.08
N GLU A 383 -27.53 12.76 -12.65
CA GLU A 383 -28.75 13.36 -12.07
C GLU A 383 -29.69 14.01 -13.09
N ALA A 384 -29.27 14.16 -14.36
CA ALA A 384 -30.11 14.73 -15.42
C ALA A 384 -31.45 13.99 -15.65
N GLY A 385 -31.59 12.76 -15.16
CA GLY A 385 -32.84 11.99 -15.16
C GLY A 385 -33.69 12.11 -13.88
N SER A 386 -33.26 12.87 -12.88
CA SER A 386 -33.97 13.02 -11.60
C SER A 386 -35.22 13.88 -11.74
N GLN A 387 -36.31 13.52 -11.05
CA GLN A 387 -37.57 14.28 -11.07
C GLN A 387 -37.50 15.62 -10.32
N ASN A 388 -36.43 15.90 -9.57
CA ASN A 388 -36.31 17.10 -8.75
C ASN A 388 -35.50 18.21 -9.43
N GLN A 389 -36.18 19.02 -10.25
CA GLN A 389 -35.58 20.15 -11.00
C GLN A 389 -34.80 21.12 -10.11
N SER A 390 -35.28 21.40 -8.89
CA SER A 390 -34.61 22.34 -7.98
C SER A 390 -33.25 21.84 -7.51
N THR A 391 -33.10 20.53 -7.28
CA THR A 391 -31.80 19.93 -6.93
C THR A 391 -30.85 19.98 -8.13
N TYR A 392 -31.37 19.69 -9.33
CA TYR A 392 -30.60 19.74 -10.57
C TYR A 392 -30.07 21.16 -10.87
N ASP A 393 -30.91 22.19 -10.75
CA ASP A 393 -30.49 23.58 -10.99
C ASP A 393 -29.41 24.04 -10.00
N ARG A 394 -29.53 23.63 -8.73
CA ARG A 394 -28.54 23.90 -7.68
C ARG A 394 -27.23 23.17 -7.95
N PHE A 395 -27.30 21.92 -8.39
CA PHE A 395 -26.13 21.14 -8.82
C PHE A 395 -25.41 21.82 -9.99
N ARG A 396 -26.16 22.23 -11.02
CA ARG A 396 -25.64 22.91 -12.21
C ARG A 396 -24.90 24.20 -11.85
N PHE A 397 -25.41 24.95 -10.87
CA PHE A 397 -24.72 26.14 -10.35
C PHE A 397 -23.38 25.81 -9.71
N LEU A 398 -23.30 24.75 -8.89
CA LEU A 398 -22.04 24.30 -8.29
C LEU A 398 -21.04 23.80 -9.35
N HIS A 399 -21.54 23.07 -10.35
CA HIS A 399 -20.73 22.62 -11.47
C HIS A 399 -20.18 23.81 -12.26
N ALA A 400 -20.97 24.85 -12.51
CA ALA A 400 -20.50 26.08 -13.16
C ALA A 400 -19.39 26.78 -12.36
N GLN A 401 -19.47 26.83 -11.02
CA GLN A 401 -18.38 27.37 -10.20
C GLN A 401 -17.10 26.53 -10.29
N ALA A 402 -17.23 25.20 -10.30
CA ALA A 402 -16.10 24.30 -10.46
C ALA A 402 -15.48 24.39 -11.86
N HIS A 403 -16.30 24.67 -12.88
CA HIS A 403 -15.88 24.91 -14.25
C HIS A 403 -15.02 26.19 -14.36
N GLU A 404 -15.44 27.30 -13.76
CA GLU A 404 -14.62 28.52 -13.68
C GLU A 404 -13.28 28.26 -12.98
N MET A 405 -13.30 27.49 -11.89
CA MET A 405 -12.07 27.06 -11.23
C MET A 405 -11.20 26.16 -12.13
N ALA A 406 -11.80 25.33 -12.98
CA ALA A 406 -11.09 24.50 -13.94
C ALA A 406 -10.42 25.32 -15.04
N ILE A 407 -11.08 26.36 -15.57
CA ILE A 407 -10.46 27.31 -16.51
C ILE A 407 -9.23 27.96 -15.87
N LEU A 408 -9.36 28.39 -14.61
CA LEU A 408 -8.24 28.95 -13.86
C LEU A 408 -7.11 27.94 -13.67
N GLY A 409 -7.44 26.69 -13.31
CA GLY A 409 -6.48 25.59 -13.17
C GLY A 409 -5.73 25.31 -14.48
N ALA A 410 -6.43 25.31 -15.61
CA ALA A 410 -5.85 25.13 -16.95
C ALA A 410 -4.84 26.24 -17.29
N ARG A 411 -5.16 27.50 -16.97
CA ARG A 411 -4.23 28.63 -17.13
C ARG A 411 -3.01 28.50 -16.24
N GLN A 412 -3.21 28.13 -14.98
CA GLN A 412 -2.10 27.96 -14.04
C GLN A 412 -1.17 26.84 -14.49
N ILE A 413 -1.68 25.69 -14.96
CA ILE A 413 -0.81 24.61 -15.43
C ILE A 413 -0.05 24.99 -16.71
N ALA A 414 -0.67 25.73 -17.63
CA ALA A 414 -0.01 26.26 -18.83
C ALA A 414 1.12 27.26 -18.47
N ARG A 415 0.88 28.17 -17.51
CA ARG A 415 1.95 29.00 -16.91
C ARG A 415 3.02 28.13 -16.26
N GLY A 416 2.61 27.10 -15.54
CA GLY A 416 3.45 26.15 -14.81
C GLY A 416 4.51 25.48 -15.66
N ILE A 417 4.13 25.05 -16.86
CA ILE A 417 5.03 24.39 -17.82
C ILE A 417 6.27 25.24 -18.11
N ARG A 418 6.17 26.58 -18.06
CA ARG A 418 7.31 27.49 -18.28
C ARG A 418 8.37 27.41 -17.17
N TYR A 419 7.99 26.98 -15.97
CA TYR A 419 8.93 26.75 -14.86
C TYR A 419 9.57 25.36 -14.94
N LEU A 420 9.06 24.44 -15.77
CA LEU A 420 9.61 23.09 -15.86
C LEU A 420 10.98 23.12 -16.56
N PRO A 421 12.04 22.55 -15.97
CA PRO A 421 13.27 22.28 -16.70
C PRO A 421 12.99 21.32 -17.86
N LYS A 422 13.44 21.66 -19.07
CA LYS A 422 13.32 20.78 -20.24
C LYS A 422 13.91 19.40 -19.92
N GLY A 423 13.13 18.34 -20.07
CA GLY A 423 13.56 16.96 -19.79
C GLY A 423 13.03 16.34 -18.50
N HIS A 424 12.34 17.09 -17.62
CA HIS A 424 11.75 16.57 -16.39
C HIS A 424 10.37 15.96 -16.63
N PHE A 425 10.31 14.67 -17.00
CA PHE A 425 9.03 14.02 -17.30
C PHE A 425 8.74 12.86 -16.35
N THR A 426 7.49 12.78 -15.90
CA THR A 426 6.97 11.63 -15.15
C THR A 426 5.66 11.14 -15.78
N PRO A 427 5.31 9.85 -15.62
CA PRO A 427 4.00 9.34 -16.07
C PRO A 427 2.82 10.07 -15.43
N VAL A 428 2.98 10.50 -14.18
CA VAL A 428 1.96 11.27 -13.45
C VAL A 428 1.77 12.65 -14.10
N HIS A 429 2.87 13.32 -14.44
CA HIS A 429 2.86 14.59 -15.18
C HIS A 429 2.11 14.42 -16.51
N TRP A 430 2.41 13.34 -17.24
CA TRP A 430 1.70 13.02 -18.50
C TRP A 430 0.19 12.95 -18.31
N SER A 431 -0.28 12.17 -17.34
CA SER A 431 -1.72 12.01 -17.10
C SER A 431 -2.43 13.33 -16.79
N CYS A 432 -1.77 14.22 -16.03
CA CYS A 432 -2.29 15.53 -15.66
C CYS A 432 -2.37 16.46 -16.88
N ILE A 433 -1.26 16.66 -17.61
CA ILE A 433 -1.23 17.53 -18.79
C ILE A 433 -2.15 17.01 -19.88
N PHE A 434 -2.19 15.69 -20.08
CA PHE A 434 -3.10 15.05 -21.01
C PHE A 434 -4.56 15.39 -20.69
N GLY A 435 -4.97 15.21 -19.44
CA GLY A 435 -6.34 15.50 -19.06
C GLY A 435 -6.70 16.99 -19.10
N TRP A 436 -5.73 17.89 -18.88
CA TRP A 436 -5.95 19.33 -19.01
C TRP A 436 -6.06 19.75 -20.48
N ALA A 437 -5.25 19.14 -21.35
CA ALA A 437 -5.39 19.32 -22.79
C ALA A 437 -6.74 18.81 -23.30
N GLU A 438 -7.22 17.66 -22.82
CA GLU A 438 -8.58 17.18 -23.12
C GLU A 438 -9.64 18.20 -22.68
N PHE A 439 -9.55 18.69 -21.44
CA PHE A 439 -10.46 19.71 -20.92
C PHE A 439 -10.47 20.95 -21.82
N CYS A 440 -9.32 21.53 -22.14
CA CYS A 440 -9.27 22.75 -22.94
C CYS A 440 -9.81 22.55 -24.37
N VAL A 441 -9.65 21.36 -24.96
CA VAL A 441 -10.25 21.04 -26.27
C VAL A 441 -11.77 20.90 -26.15
N GLU A 442 -12.28 20.25 -25.11
CA GLU A 442 -13.73 20.19 -24.86
C GLU A 442 -14.33 21.60 -24.70
N GLU A 443 -13.62 22.50 -24.01
CA GLU A 443 -14.03 23.90 -23.87
C GLU A 443 -14.10 24.62 -25.22
N MET A 444 -13.12 24.40 -26.10
CA MET A 444 -13.15 24.95 -27.47
C MET A 444 -14.32 24.43 -28.29
N GLU A 445 -14.66 23.16 -28.13
CA GLU A 445 -15.76 22.52 -28.85
C GLU A 445 -17.14 22.92 -28.33
N SER A 446 -17.22 23.45 -27.10
CA SER A 446 -18.47 23.95 -26.51
C SER A 446 -19.03 25.22 -27.18
N GLY A 447 -18.22 25.90 -28.01
CA GLY A 447 -18.66 27.01 -28.86
C GLY A 447 -18.43 28.42 -28.31
N ALA A 448 -17.76 28.58 -27.16
CA ALA A 448 -17.32 29.89 -26.69
C ALA A 448 -16.10 30.39 -27.49
N PRO A 449 -16.07 31.65 -27.96
CA PRO A 449 -14.90 32.19 -28.65
C PRO A 449 -13.72 32.28 -27.67
N PRO A 450 -12.56 31.66 -27.98
CA PRO A 450 -11.44 31.66 -27.06
C PRO A 450 -10.78 33.04 -26.97
N SER A 451 -10.37 33.42 -25.76
CA SER A 451 -9.41 34.52 -25.59
C SER A 451 -8.06 34.18 -26.22
N SER A 452 -7.30 35.19 -26.66
CA SER A 452 -5.92 35.01 -27.16
C SER A 452 -5.03 34.21 -26.20
N ASP A 453 -5.17 34.47 -24.90
CA ASP A 453 -4.39 33.82 -23.85
C ASP A 453 -4.69 32.32 -23.79
N PHE A 454 -5.95 31.93 -23.98
CA PHE A 454 -6.36 30.52 -23.99
C PHE A 454 -5.81 29.76 -25.20
N ILE A 455 -5.68 30.41 -26.36
CA ILE A 455 -5.03 29.82 -27.54
C ILE A 455 -3.54 29.58 -27.26
N HIS A 456 -2.87 30.54 -26.61
CA HIS A 456 -1.48 30.38 -26.18
C HIS A 456 -1.32 29.22 -25.18
N ASP A 457 -2.27 29.06 -24.27
CA ASP A 457 -2.28 27.95 -23.30
C ASP A 457 -2.45 26.59 -24.01
N LEU A 458 -3.36 26.51 -24.99
CA LEU A 458 -3.55 25.32 -25.83
C LEU A 458 -2.27 24.95 -26.59
N GLU A 459 -1.59 25.94 -27.17
CA GLU A 459 -0.32 25.73 -27.86
C GLU A 459 0.76 25.24 -26.88
N THR A 460 0.82 25.84 -25.68
CA THR A 460 1.77 25.45 -24.64
C THR A 460 1.55 23.98 -24.21
N LEU A 461 0.30 23.59 -23.95
CA LEU A 461 -0.07 22.21 -23.60
C LEU A 461 0.24 21.23 -24.75
N GLY A 462 -0.09 21.59 -25.98
CA GLY A 462 0.19 20.76 -27.16
C GLY A 462 1.69 20.57 -27.40
N ASN A 463 2.49 21.61 -27.18
CA ASN A 463 3.94 21.51 -27.24
C ASN A 463 4.48 20.62 -26.12
N GLU A 464 4.00 20.76 -24.88
CA GLU A 464 4.44 19.94 -23.76
C GLU A 464 4.11 18.45 -23.95
N LEU A 465 2.93 18.12 -24.49
CA LEU A 465 2.59 16.74 -24.86
C LEU A 465 3.57 16.15 -25.89
N LYS A 466 4.01 16.94 -26.88
CA LYS A 466 5.05 16.50 -27.83
C LYS A 466 6.38 16.26 -27.12
N HIS A 467 6.77 17.14 -26.20
CA HIS A 467 8.00 16.98 -25.40
C HIS A 467 7.96 15.70 -24.56
N MET A 468 6.85 15.44 -23.89
CA MET A 468 6.68 14.20 -23.12
C MET A 468 6.68 12.95 -24.00
N GLY A 469 6.25 13.05 -25.25
CA GLY A 469 6.37 12.00 -26.25
C GLY A 469 7.81 11.57 -26.54
N TYR A 470 8.80 12.39 -26.19
CA TYR A 470 10.21 11.97 -26.16
C TYR A 470 10.43 10.78 -25.23
N SER A 471 9.79 10.78 -24.06
CA SER A 471 10.06 9.82 -22.98
C SER A 471 9.06 8.66 -22.94
N LEU A 472 7.81 8.92 -23.32
CA LEU A 472 6.69 7.99 -23.15
C LEU A 472 6.16 7.52 -24.51
N GLU A 473 6.06 6.20 -24.69
CA GLU A 473 5.41 5.60 -25.86
C GLU A 473 3.91 5.95 -25.93
N ASN A 474 3.28 6.27 -24.79
CA ASN A 474 1.86 6.58 -24.71
C ASN A 474 1.45 7.79 -25.57
N ALA A 475 2.40 8.66 -25.91
CA ALA A 475 2.17 9.75 -26.85
C ALA A 475 1.86 9.28 -28.27
N SER A 476 2.26 8.06 -28.64
CA SER A 476 1.95 7.43 -29.93
C SER A 476 0.65 6.62 -29.94
N THR A 477 -0.10 6.57 -28.83
CA THR A 477 -1.39 5.89 -28.83
C THR A 477 -2.36 6.63 -29.76
N PRO A 478 -3.31 5.92 -30.40
CA PRO A 478 -4.30 6.57 -31.27
C PRO A 478 -5.08 7.69 -30.56
N HIS A 479 -5.36 7.52 -29.27
CA HIS A 479 -6.03 8.54 -28.44
C HIS A 479 -5.18 9.80 -28.28
N SER A 480 -3.90 9.64 -27.92
CA SER A 480 -2.98 10.76 -27.77
C SER A 480 -2.72 11.51 -29.06
N GLN A 481 -2.57 10.78 -30.16
CA GLN A 481 -2.41 11.40 -31.47
C GLN A 481 -3.67 12.16 -31.88
N ALA A 482 -4.86 11.61 -31.63
CA ALA A 482 -6.12 12.29 -31.92
C ALA A 482 -6.29 13.59 -31.12
N LEU A 483 -5.86 13.61 -29.85
CA LEU A 483 -5.85 14.83 -29.03
C LEU A 483 -4.86 15.87 -29.57
N LEU A 484 -3.64 15.45 -29.91
CA LEU A 484 -2.63 16.34 -30.51
C LEU A 484 -3.10 16.94 -31.84
N ASP A 485 -3.75 16.15 -32.69
CA ASP A 485 -4.32 16.60 -33.96
C ASP A 485 -5.46 17.61 -33.73
N ARG A 486 -6.33 17.38 -32.73
CA ARG A 486 -7.39 18.32 -32.34
C ARG A 486 -6.81 19.64 -31.83
N LEU A 487 -5.86 19.59 -30.90
CA LEU A 487 -5.18 20.77 -30.36
C LEU A 487 -4.58 21.63 -31.49
N GLN A 488 -3.83 21.01 -32.39
CA GLN A 488 -3.24 21.69 -33.55
C GLN A 488 -4.31 22.28 -34.45
N SER A 489 -5.40 21.55 -34.72
CA SER A 489 -6.48 22.08 -35.54
C SER A 489 -7.14 23.30 -34.92
N HIS A 490 -7.35 23.33 -33.60
CA HIS A 490 -7.95 24.48 -32.92
C HIS A 490 -7.01 25.69 -32.88
N VAL A 491 -5.72 25.48 -32.58
CA VAL A 491 -4.72 26.56 -32.61
C VAL A 491 -4.62 27.16 -34.00
N SER A 492 -4.50 26.34 -35.05
CA SER A 492 -4.41 26.84 -36.43
C SER A 492 -5.66 27.59 -36.87
N ARG A 493 -6.87 27.10 -36.57
CA ARG A 493 -8.13 27.80 -36.91
C ARG A 493 -8.23 29.13 -36.19
N SER A 494 -7.93 29.16 -34.90
CA SER A 494 -8.07 30.38 -34.08
C SER A 494 -7.05 31.46 -34.47
N LEU A 495 -5.84 31.07 -34.88
CA LEU A 495 -4.87 32.01 -35.45
C LEU A 495 -5.39 32.60 -36.78
N VAL A 496 -5.96 31.78 -37.66
CA VAL A 496 -6.56 32.26 -38.92
C VAL A 496 -7.66 33.28 -38.65
N ASP A 497 -8.55 33.00 -37.70
CA ASP A 497 -9.66 33.89 -37.34
C ASP A 497 -9.18 35.19 -36.67
N MET A 498 -8.07 35.16 -35.92
CA MET A 498 -7.48 36.34 -35.29
C MET A 498 -6.78 37.26 -36.31
N PHE A 499 -6.16 36.69 -37.35
CA PHE A 499 -5.48 37.46 -38.39
C PHE A 499 -6.41 37.93 -39.53
N LEU A 500 -7.66 37.46 -39.59
CA LEU A 500 -8.67 37.90 -40.55
C LEU A 500 -9.69 38.83 -39.85
N PRO A 501 -9.63 40.16 -40.04
CA PRO A 501 -10.57 41.08 -39.38
C PRO A 501 -12.02 40.80 -39.81
N PRO A 502 -12.99 40.77 -38.88
CA PRO A 502 -14.38 40.42 -39.16
C PRO A 502 -15.19 41.50 -39.90
N GLU A 503 -14.71 42.75 -39.93
CA GLU A 503 -15.49 43.89 -40.45
C GLU A 503 -14.62 44.86 -41.28
N LEU A 504 -14.24 44.44 -42.48
CA LEU A 504 -13.95 45.38 -43.54
C LEU A 504 -15.11 45.29 -44.54
N PRO A 505 -15.97 46.33 -44.68
CA PRO A 505 -16.97 46.36 -45.74
C PRO A 505 -16.22 46.57 -47.04
N LEU A 506 -15.83 45.48 -47.69
CA LEU A 506 -15.10 45.51 -48.95
C LEU A 506 -15.92 44.75 -49.99
N GLU A 507 -16.69 45.52 -50.73
CA GLU A 507 -17.34 45.07 -51.96
C GLU A 507 -16.26 44.65 -52.98
N GLY A 508 -16.17 43.35 -53.30
CA GLY A 508 -15.39 42.86 -54.44
C GLY A 508 -14.93 41.41 -54.37
N GLU A 509 -14.90 40.74 -55.53
CA GLU A 509 -14.57 39.31 -55.78
C GLU A 509 -13.21 38.81 -55.24
N PHE A 510 -12.42 39.66 -54.58
CA PHE A 510 -11.12 39.33 -54.01
C PHE A 510 -11.19 38.53 -52.69
N GLU A 511 -12.27 38.64 -51.91
CA GLU A 511 -12.42 37.94 -50.62
C GLU A 511 -12.51 36.42 -50.80
N VAL A 512 -13.34 35.98 -51.77
CA VAL A 512 -13.52 34.56 -52.08
C VAL A 512 -12.18 33.95 -52.47
N HIS A 513 -11.37 34.66 -53.25
CA HIS A 513 -10.11 34.10 -53.75
C HIS A 513 -8.99 34.07 -52.69
N PHE A 514 -8.92 35.07 -51.79
CA PHE A 514 -7.93 35.08 -50.70
C PHE A 514 -8.31 34.11 -49.59
N ARG A 515 -9.58 34.07 -49.15
CA ARG A 515 -10.06 33.06 -48.19
C ARG A 515 -9.96 31.65 -48.76
N LEU A 516 -10.31 31.41 -50.04
CA LEU A 516 -10.09 30.11 -50.68
C LEU A 516 -8.62 29.77 -50.83
N ARG A 517 -7.72 30.70 -51.17
CA ARG A 517 -6.28 30.40 -51.25
C ARG A 517 -5.67 30.10 -49.88
N PHE A 518 -6.03 30.86 -48.85
CA PHE A 518 -5.51 30.64 -47.50
C PHE A 518 -6.08 29.35 -46.89
N LEU A 519 -7.38 29.10 -47.04
CA LEU A 519 -8.00 27.82 -46.68
C LEU A 519 -7.45 26.67 -47.53
N LEU A 520 -7.20 26.83 -48.84
CA LEU A 520 -6.54 25.80 -49.66
C LEU A 520 -5.13 25.51 -49.16
N ILE A 521 -4.34 26.51 -48.75
CA ILE A 521 -2.98 26.31 -48.24
C ILE A 521 -3.01 25.51 -46.91
N VAL A 522 -3.90 25.89 -45.99
CA VAL A 522 -4.07 25.19 -44.70
C VAL A 522 -4.69 23.79 -44.87
N GLN A 523 -5.60 23.62 -45.85
CA GLN A 523 -6.26 22.35 -46.16
C GLN A 523 -5.35 21.41 -46.99
N LEU A 524 -4.42 21.94 -47.78
CA LEU A 524 -3.40 21.16 -48.49
C LEU A 524 -2.31 20.63 -47.53
N GLU A 525 -1.94 21.37 -46.48
CA GLU A 525 -1.00 20.87 -45.46
C GLU A 525 -1.61 19.77 -44.59
N THR A 526 -2.92 19.82 -44.32
CA THR A 526 -3.63 18.77 -43.55
C THR A 526 -4.02 17.55 -44.39
N GLN A 527 -4.32 17.71 -45.69
CA GLN A 527 -4.59 16.59 -46.60
C GLN A 527 -3.34 15.83 -47.07
N ALA A 528 -2.14 16.41 -46.95
CA ALA A 528 -0.90 15.74 -47.32
C ALA A 528 -0.58 14.45 -46.52
N ARG A 529 -1.34 14.14 -45.45
CA ARG A 529 -1.12 12.98 -44.57
C ARG A 529 -2.14 11.84 -44.65
N ARG A 530 -3.14 11.88 -45.55
CA ARG A 530 -4.08 10.74 -45.74
C ARG A 530 -4.24 10.37 -47.22
N VAL A 531 -3.40 9.45 -47.70
CA VAL A 531 -3.54 8.86 -49.04
C VAL A 531 -4.30 7.54 -48.92
N LEU A 532 -5.48 7.45 -49.55
CA LEU A 532 -6.23 6.21 -49.72
C LEU A 532 -5.39 5.18 -50.50
N CYS A 533 -5.14 4.02 -49.89
CA CYS A 533 -4.43 2.89 -50.49
C CYS A 533 -5.46 1.88 -51.04
N HIS A 534 -5.31 1.46 -52.30
CA HIS A 534 -6.12 0.39 -52.88
C HIS A 534 -5.32 -0.92 -52.84
N PRO A 535 -5.72 -1.93 -52.05
CA PRO A 535 -5.02 -3.20 -51.98
C PRO A 535 -5.11 -3.93 -53.33
N GLN A 536 -3.96 -4.38 -53.85
CA GLN A 536 -3.89 -5.23 -55.03
C GLN A 536 -3.85 -6.71 -54.63
N SER A 537 -4.69 -7.53 -55.24
CA SER A 537 -4.66 -8.98 -55.09
C SER A 537 -3.36 -9.54 -55.68
N GLY A 538 -2.52 -10.16 -54.84
CA GLY A 538 -1.29 -10.83 -55.30
C GLY A 538 0.00 -10.49 -54.55
N GLY A 539 -0.05 -9.69 -53.48
CA GLY A 539 1.15 -9.41 -52.68
C GLY A 539 2.04 -8.27 -53.22
N ALA A 540 1.63 -7.62 -54.32
CA ALA A 540 2.34 -6.47 -54.87
C ALA A 540 2.03 -5.19 -54.06
N PRO A 541 3.00 -4.25 -53.93
CA PRO A 541 2.73 -2.92 -53.39
C PRO A 541 1.75 -2.16 -54.29
N CYS A 542 0.85 -1.35 -53.71
CA CYS A 542 -0.10 -0.59 -54.52
C CYS A 542 0.63 0.40 -55.45
N SER A 543 0.03 0.74 -56.59
CA SER A 543 0.65 1.59 -57.62
C SER A 543 1.19 2.92 -57.09
N ARG A 544 0.51 3.53 -56.11
CA ARG A 544 0.96 4.78 -55.47
C ARG A 544 2.13 4.61 -54.51
N CYS A 545 2.22 3.50 -53.79
CA CYS A 545 3.40 3.19 -52.97
C CYS A 545 4.61 2.87 -53.84
N LEU A 546 4.38 2.21 -54.99
CA LEU A 546 5.40 1.94 -55.99
C LEU A 546 5.92 3.24 -56.63
N GLU A 547 5.04 4.16 -57.04
CA GLU A 547 5.42 5.46 -57.62
C GLU A 547 6.24 6.34 -56.67
N ARG A 548 6.00 6.22 -55.36
CA ARG A 548 6.71 7.01 -54.34
C ARG A 548 7.89 6.30 -53.69
N ASN A 549 8.27 5.11 -54.14
CA ASN A 549 9.32 4.28 -53.52
C ASN A 549 9.11 4.05 -52.01
N LEU A 550 7.85 3.87 -51.58
CA LEU A 550 7.49 3.60 -50.19
C LEU A 550 7.11 2.13 -50.00
N VAL A 551 7.53 1.55 -48.88
CA VAL A 551 7.18 0.16 -48.53
C VAL A 551 5.69 0.07 -48.19
N CYS A 552 4.94 -0.71 -48.97
CA CYS A 552 3.50 -0.87 -48.81
C CYS A 552 3.17 -1.80 -47.63
N ILE A 553 2.79 -1.20 -46.49
CA ILE A 553 2.49 -1.91 -45.23
C ILE A 553 1.12 -2.61 -45.20
N THR A 554 0.26 -2.39 -46.20
CA THR A 554 -1.08 -3.01 -46.28
C THR A 554 -1.08 -4.43 -46.87
N THR A 555 0.09 -4.98 -47.19
CA THR A 555 0.22 -6.30 -47.81
C THR A 555 0.76 -7.32 -46.77
N PRO A 556 -0.05 -8.27 -46.29
CA PRO A 556 0.34 -9.17 -45.20
C PRO A 556 1.42 -10.19 -45.63
N VAL A 557 2.54 -10.21 -44.90
CA VAL A 557 3.64 -11.18 -45.08
C VAL A 557 3.36 -12.43 -44.23
N GLN A 558 3.28 -13.61 -44.84
CA GLN A 558 3.13 -14.88 -44.10
C GLN A 558 4.44 -15.22 -43.35
N ARG A 559 4.37 -15.31 -42.02
CA ARG A 559 5.50 -15.74 -41.16
C ARG A 559 5.38 -17.22 -40.80
N GLY A 560 6.46 -17.98 -41.06
CA GLY A 560 6.57 -19.41 -40.77
C GLY A 560 6.75 -19.74 -39.28
N ARG A 561 6.31 -20.95 -38.90
CA ARG A 561 6.29 -21.51 -37.53
C ARG A 561 7.69 -21.82 -36.98
N PRO A 562 8.05 -21.42 -35.74
CA PRO A 562 9.33 -21.78 -35.11
C PRO A 562 9.32 -23.20 -34.50
N ARG A 563 10.42 -23.95 -34.68
CA ARG A 563 10.68 -25.28 -34.07
C ARG A 563 11.29 -25.15 -32.66
N LYS A 564 10.86 -26.01 -31.74
CA LYS A 564 11.40 -26.22 -30.36
C LYS A 564 12.52 -27.27 -30.37
N ASN A 565 13.55 -27.10 -29.51
CA ASN A 565 14.38 -28.18 -28.94
C ASN A 565 15.12 -27.72 -27.65
N PRO A 566 15.54 -28.66 -26.76
CA PRO A 566 15.53 -28.45 -25.30
C PRO A 566 16.87 -28.72 -24.54
N VAL A 567 16.85 -28.48 -23.20
CA VAL A 567 17.75 -28.96 -22.09
C VAL A 567 19.17 -28.31 -22.06
N ALA A 568 19.91 -28.03 -20.96
CA ALA A 568 20.13 -28.70 -19.67
C ALA A 568 20.74 -27.79 -18.58
N ALA A 569 20.80 -28.30 -17.34
CA ALA A 569 21.07 -27.65 -16.04
C ALA A 569 22.52 -27.78 -15.50
N ALA A 570 22.73 -27.31 -14.23
CA ALA A 570 23.85 -27.49 -13.27
C ALA A 570 24.98 -26.42 -13.29
N SER A 571 25.66 -26.01 -12.20
CA SER A 571 25.57 -26.21 -10.74
C SER A 571 26.51 -25.20 -10.02
N SER A 572 26.27 -25.04 -8.72
CA SER A 572 26.86 -24.18 -7.67
C SER A 572 28.37 -24.27 -7.39
N LEU A 573 28.97 -23.19 -6.84
CA LEU A 573 30.17 -23.23 -5.97
C LEU A 573 30.16 -22.11 -4.91
N THR A 574 30.51 -22.50 -3.68
CA THR A 574 30.43 -21.78 -2.40
C THR A 574 31.80 -21.23 -1.97
N VAL A 575 31.89 -20.04 -1.36
CA VAL A 575 33.09 -19.56 -0.63
C VAL A 575 32.69 -18.76 0.63
N SER A 576 33.29 -19.14 1.78
CA SER A 576 33.07 -18.60 3.15
C SER A 576 34.07 -17.52 3.57
N ARG A 577 33.67 -16.65 4.53
CA ARG A 577 34.41 -16.18 5.77
C ARG A 577 33.73 -14.91 6.35
N LEU A 578 33.15 -14.93 7.58
CA LEU A 578 33.68 -14.69 8.96
C LEU A 578 33.33 -13.28 9.51
N PRO A 579 33.17 -13.08 10.84
CA PRO A 579 31.88 -12.73 11.47
C PRO A 579 31.86 -11.34 12.12
N HIS A 580 30.67 -10.77 12.44
CA HIS A 580 30.36 -10.01 13.67
C HIS A 580 28.86 -9.64 13.80
N SER A 581 28.33 -9.81 15.02
CA SER A 581 27.04 -9.36 15.62
C SER A 581 25.77 -10.23 15.42
N THR A 582 25.35 -10.89 16.50
CA THR A 582 24.53 -12.13 16.50
C THR A 582 23.03 -11.96 16.76
N ALA A 583 22.47 -10.74 16.77
CA ALA A 583 21.03 -10.54 17.07
C ALA A 583 20.16 -10.01 15.91
N LEU A 584 20.76 -9.50 14.82
CA LEU A 584 20.04 -9.08 13.60
C LEU A 584 20.20 -10.06 12.41
N SER A 585 21.11 -11.04 12.50
CA SER A 585 21.44 -11.91 11.37
C SER A 585 20.39 -12.98 11.04
N THR A 586 19.49 -13.33 11.95
CA THR A 586 18.48 -14.36 11.68
C THR A 586 17.35 -13.86 10.77
N ALA A 587 17.14 -12.54 10.65
CA ALA A 587 16.16 -11.93 9.75
C ALA A 587 16.73 -11.47 8.38
N LEU A 588 18.07 -11.55 8.19
CA LEU A 588 18.78 -11.03 7.01
C LEU A 588 18.96 -12.04 5.87
N GLN A 589 18.43 -13.27 5.99
CA GLN A 589 18.27 -14.09 4.80
C GLN A 589 17.04 -13.55 4.04
N ALA A 590 17.28 -12.85 2.93
CA ALA A 590 16.30 -12.84 1.83
C ALA A 590 15.82 -14.29 1.65
N PRO A 591 14.53 -14.58 1.38
CA PRO A 591 14.05 -15.95 1.25
C PRO A 591 14.95 -16.67 0.25
N GLN A 592 15.88 -17.50 0.74
CA GLN A 592 16.91 -18.14 -0.07
C GLN A 592 16.21 -19.26 -0.83
N GLY A 593 15.52 -18.89 -1.91
CA GLY A 593 14.64 -19.78 -2.63
C GLY A 593 13.44 -20.20 -1.77
N PHE A 594 12.27 -20.27 -2.38
CA PHE A 594 11.27 -21.22 -1.91
C PHE A 594 11.75 -22.65 -2.23
N GLU A 595 12.87 -23.07 -1.63
CA GLU A 595 13.30 -24.46 -1.66
C GLU A 595 12.25 -25.25 -0.88
N VAL A 596 11.35 -25.87 -1.64
CA VAL A 596 10.35 -26.76 -1.08
C VAL A 596 11.14 -27.90 -0.45
N SER A 597 11.11 -27.97 0.88
CA SER A 597 11.71 -29.09 1.61
C SER A 597 11.25 -30.41 0.99
N SER A 598 12.16 -31.37 0.87
CA SER A 598 11.82 -32.75 0.51
C SER A 598 10.74 -33.37 1.40
N ASP A 599 10.52 -32.77 2.58
CA ASP A 599 9.59 -33.23 3.60
C ASP A 599 8.16 -32.70 3.39
N SER A 600 7.87 -32.03 2.27
CA SER A 600 6.50 -31.64 1.95
C SER A 600 5.62 -32.89 1.82
N PRO A 601 4.48 -32.96 2.53
CA PRO A 601 3.55 -34.07 2.36
C PRO A 601 3.07 -34.13 0.91
N GLU A 602 2.95 -35.35 0.40
CA GLU A 602 2.37 -35.60 -0.91
C GLU A 602 0.89 -35.20 -0.89
N LEU A 603 0.47 -34.44 -1.90
CA LEU A 603 -0.91 -33.95 -2.03
C LEU A 603 -1.79 -35.02 -2.67
N THR A 604 -1.98 -36.13 -1.98
CA THR A 604 -2.85 -37.21 -2.43
C THR A 604 -4.33 -36.75 -2.46
N PRO A 605 -5.17 -37.30 -3.34
CA PRO A 605 -6.60 -36.99 -3.38
C PRO A 605 -7.28 -37.07 -2.02
N ASP A 606 -6.95 -38.09 -1.22
CA ASP A 606 -7.49 -38.30 0.13
C ASP A 606 -7.09 -37.17 1.09
N PHE A 607 -5.83 -36.73 1.05
CA PHE A 607 -5.37 -35.64 1.90
C PHE A 607 -5.99 -34.29 1.50
N VAL A 608 -6.09 -34.02 0.20
CA VAL A 608 -6.75 -32.80 -0.30
C VAL A 608 -8.22 -32.80 0.10
N SER A 609 -8.93 -33.90 -0.10
CA SER A 609 -10.33 -34.07 0.34
C SER A 609 -10.49 -33.83 1.83
N HIS A 610 -9.61 -34.43 2.65
CA HIS A 610 -9.57 -34.20 4.10
C HIS A 610 -9.41 -32.72 4.48
N CYS A 611 -8.55 -31.97 3.78
CA CYS A 611 -8.37 -30.53 4.04
C CYS A 611 -9.63 -29.72 3.69
N PHE A 612 -10.32 -30.03 2.59
CA PHE A 612 -11.56 -29.33 2.25
C PHE A 612 -12.73 -29.67 3.19
N GLU A 613 -12.75 -30.89 3.75
CA GLU A 613 -13.68 -31.22 4.85
C GLU A 613 -13.30 -30.49 6.13
N GLY A 614 -12.00 -30.40 6.45
CA GLY A 614 -11.49 -29.67 7.61
C GLY A 614 -11.83 -28.18 7.57
N LEU A 615 -11.86 -27.56 6.37
CA LEU A 615 -12.20 -26.15 6.21
C LEU A 615 -13.57 -25.82 6.82
N LYS A 616 -14.57 -26.72 6.73
CA LYS A 616 -15.92 -26.54 7.30
C LYS A 616 -15.91 -26.32 8.81
N PHE A 617 -14.87 -26.82 9.49
CA PHE A 617 -14.64 -26.66 10.91
C PHE A 617 -13.73 -25.46 11.20
N THR A 618 -13.74 -24.43 10.36
CA THR A 618 -13.00 -23.19 10.59
C THR A 618 -13.93 -22.00 10.38
N PRO A 619 -13.81 -20.91 11.15
CA PRO A 619 -14.65 -19.72 10.96
C PRO A 619 -14.48 -19.13 9.54
N GLN A 620 -13.32 -19.35 8.93
CA GLN A 620 -12.99 -18.92 7.57
C GLN A 620 -13.85 -19.60 6.50
N TYR A 621 -14.49 -20.74 6.77
CA TYR A 621 -15.44 -21.39 5.84
C TYR A 621 -16.53 -20.44 5.36
N THR A 622 -17.00 -19.59 6.27
CA THR A 622 -18.09 -18.64 6.03
C THR A 622 -17.63 -17.28 5.48
N HIS A 623 -16.33 -17.13 5.21
CA HIS A 623 -15.78 -15.90 4.67
C HIS A 623 -16.27 -15.68 3.23
N PRO A 624 -16.82 -14.50 2.87
CA PRO A 624 -17.55 -14.30 1.62
C PRO A 624 -16.68 -14.45 0.35
N LEU A 625 -15.36 -14.24 0.47
CA LEU A 625 -14.43 -14.45 -0.63
C LEU A 625 -14.00 -15.91 -0.81
N ILE A 626 -14.12 -16.72 0.24
CA ILE A 626 -13.82 -18.15 0.16
C ILE A 626 -15.13 -18.79 -0.29
N SER A 627 -15.35 -18.83 -1.60
CA SER A 627 -16.51 -19.50 -2.20
C SER A 627 -16.34 -21.02 -2.07
N ALA A 628 -16.38 -21.53 -0.84
CA ALA A 628 -15.98 -22.88 -0.45
C ALA A 628 -16.71 -23.96 -1.25
N THR A 629 -17.98 -23.73 -1.57
CA THR A 629 -18.80 -24.62 -2.41
C THR A 629 -18.30 -24.68 -3.84
N SER A 630 -17.99 -23.53 -4.45
CA SER A 630 -17.42 -23.44 -5.81
C SER A 630 -16.06 -24.13 -5.88
N ILE A 631 -15.11 -23.73 -5.05
CA ILE A 631 -13.75 -24.29 -5.11
C ILE A 631 -13.75 -25.79 -4.78
N LYS A 632 -14.61 -26.25 -3.87
CA LYS A 632 -14.77 -27.69 -3.58
C LYS A 632 -15.34 -28.44 -4.78
N THR A 633 -16.27 -27.85 -5.52
CA THR A 633 -16.84 -28.43 -6.74
C THR A 633 -15.76 -28.57 -7.81
N ASP A 634 -14.95 -27.53 -8.00
CA ASP A 634 -13.83 -27.53 -8.96
C ASP A 634 -12.77 -28.58 -8.60
N VAL A 635 -12.39 -28.67 -7.31
CA VAL A 635 -11.45 -29.67 -6.81
C VAL A 635 -12.01 -31.09 -6.96
N SER A 636 -13.30 -31.29 -6.69
CA SER A 636 -13.96 -32.59 -6.86
C SER A 636 -14.03 -33.01 -8.33
N ALA A 637 -14.34 -32.07 -9.23
CA ALA A 637 -14.34 -32.28 -10.67
C ALA A 637 -12.94 -32.64 -11.21
N ALA A 638 -11.89 -32.10 -10.58
CA ALA A 638 -10.50 -32.44 -10.86
C ALA A 638 -10.02 -33.74 -10.17
N SER A 639 -10.93 -34.55 -9.57
CA SER A 639 -10.59 -35.73 -8.78
C SER A 639 -9.56 -35.44 -7.68
N TYR A 640 -9.66 -34.25 -7.07
CA TYR A 640 -8.76 -33.71 -6.05
C TYR A 640 -7.31 -33.51 -6.49
N ASN A 641 -7.03 -33.59 -7.80
CA ASN A 641 -5.73 -33.23 -8.36
C ASN A 641 -5.68 -31.71 -8.62
N ILE A 642 -5.11 -30.97 -7.67
CA ILE A 642 -5.04 -29.50 -7.73
C ILE A 642 -4.26 -28.95 -8.92
N ASP A 643 -3.40 -29.75 -9.57
CA ASP A 643 -2.63 -29.31 -10.74
C ASP A 643 -3.49 -29.18 -12.00
N LEU A 644 -4.70 -29.75 -12.00
CA LEU A 644 -5.69 -29.61 -13.06
C LEU A 644 -6.57 -28.36 -12.92
N LEU A 645 -6.47 -27.65 -11.79
CA LEU A 645 -7.26 -26.45 -11.54
C LEU A 645 -6.73 -25.24 -12.33
N ALA A 646 -7.59 -24.24 -12.52
CA ALA A 646 -7.16 -22.94 -13.00
C ALA A 646 -6.07 -22.36 -12.07
N PRO A 647 -5.11 -21.56 -12.58
CA PRO A 647 -3.98 -21.11 -11.78
C PRO A 647 -4.36 -20.41 -10.47
N GLN A 648 -5.37 -19.53 -10.48
CA GLN A 648 -5.84 -18.81 -9.29
C GLN A 648 -6.53 -19.76 -8.29
N SER A 649 -7.45 -20.60 -8.75
CA SER A 649 -8.10 -21.64 -7.96
C SER A 649 -7.11 -22.63 -7.35
N ARG A 650 -6.03 -22.98 -8.07
CA ARG A 650 -4.93 -23.82 -7.57
C ARG A 650 -4.19 -23.15 -6.40
N VAL A 651 -3.89 -21.85 -6.51
CA VAL A 651 -3.26 -21.10 -5.42
C VAL A 651 -4.19 -21.05 -4.21
N LEU A 652 -5.47 -20.75 -4.42
CA LEU A 652 -6.46 -20.75 -3.34
C LEU A 652 -6.56 -22.13 -2.67
N ALA A 653 -6.61 -23.21 -3.44
CA ALA A 653 -6.62 -24.58 -2.92
C ALA A 653 -5.37 -24.89 -2.09
N LEU A 654 -4.18 -24.47 -2.54
CA LEU A 654 -2.94 -24.61 -1.77
C LEU A 654 -2.97 -23.79 -0.47
N CYS A 655 -3.53 -22.58 -0.50
CA CYS A 655 -3.69 -21.75 0.70
C CYS A 655 -4.68 -22.39 1.69
N ILE A 656 -5.77 -22.98 1.21
CA ILE A 656 -6.72 -23.76 2.03
C ILE A 656 -6.02 -24.97 2.65
N ILE A 657 -5.28 -25.76 1.86
CA ILE A 657 -4.54 -26.93 2.34
C ILE A 657 -3.52 -26.52 3.41
N CYS A 658 -2.75 -25.45 3.14
CA CYS A 658 -1.80 -24.88 4.10
C CYS A 658 -2.50 -24.48 5.40
N PHE A 659 -3.57 -23.67 5.30
CA PHE A 659 -4.33 -23.20 6.45
C PHE A 659 -4.91 -24.36 7.27
N VAL A 660 -5.60 -25.30 6.63
CA VAL A 660 -6.23 -26.44 7.31
C VAL A 660 -5.20 -27.43 7.85
N SER A 661 -3.98 -27.46 7.30
CA SER A 661 -2.93 -28.29 7.87
C SER A 661 -2.57 -27.92 9.31
N LEU A 662 -2.85 -26.67 9.76
CA LEU A 662 -2.76 -26.24 11.17
C LEU A 662 -3.71 -26.98 12.11
N ALA A 663 -4.78 -27.59 11.61
CA ALA A 663 -5.75 -28.35 12.40
C ALA A 663 -5.83 -29.83 11.98
N SER A 664 -5.15 -30.21 10.89
CA SER A 664 -5.29 -31.53 10.27
C SER A 664 -4.74 -32.66 11.15
N PHE A 665 -5.53 -33.73 11.28
CA PHE A 665 -5.11 -34.98 11.91
C PHE A 665 -4.68 -36.05 10.89
N HIS A 666 -4.55 -35.67 9.62
CA HIS A 666 -4.14 -36.59 8.57
C HIS A 666 -2.71 -37.10 8.82
N ARG A 667 -2.49 -38.39 8.52
CA ARG A 667 -1.19 -39.05 8.76
C ARG A 667 -0.03 -38.35 8.06
N SER A 668 -0.27 -37.81 6.85
CA SER A 668 0.75 -37.09 6.08
C SER A 668 1.23 -35.81 6.76
N VAL A 669 0.42 -35.21 7.63
CA VAL A 669 0.77 -33.97 8.33
C VAL A 669 1.28 -34.27 9.74
N LEU A 670 0.57 -35.12 10.48
CA LEU A 670 0.85 -35.37 11.90
C LEU A 670 1.92 -36.46 12.13
N GLY A 671 2.17 -37.31 11.14
CA GLY A 671 3.05 -38.48 11.27
C GLY A 671 2.44 -39.62 12.09
N GLU A 672 3.30 -40.48 12.64
CA GLU A 672 2.90 -41.59 13.51
C GLU A 672 2.61 -41.15 14.95
N GLY A 673 1.60 -41.78 15.56
CA GLY A 673 1.28 -41.70 16.99
C GLY A 673 -0.19 -41.36 17.27
N ALA A 674 -0.48 -40.95 18.52
CA ALA A 674 -1.84 -40.60 18.93
C ALA A 674 -2.37 -39.41 18.11
N ARG A 675 -3.61 -39.55 17.62
CA ARG A 675 -4.30 -38.58 16.77
C ARG A 675 -5.81 -38.67 16.99
N PRO A 676 -6.55 -37.56 16.81
CA PRO A 676 -8.00 -37.61 16.86
C PRO A 676 -8.55 -38.38 15.65
N GLN A 677 -9.71 -38.99 15.82
CA GLN A 677 -10.43 -39.70 14.75
C GLN A 677 -11.25 -38.76 13.86
N SER A 678 -11.58 -37.57 14.36
CA SER A 678 -12.37 -36.57 13.64
C SER A 678 -12.06 -35.15 14.10
N PHE A 679 -12.54 -34.16 13.34
CA PHE A 679 -12.58 -32.75 13.77
C PHE A 679 -13.64 -32.49 14.86
N LEU A 680 -14.21 -33.52 15.49
CA LEU A 680 -15.14 -33.39 16.61
C LEU A 680 -14.79 -34.38 17.73
N ASP A 681 -13.54 -34.86 17.77
CA ASP A 681 -13.05 -35.81 18.77
C ASP A 681 -12.84 -35.11 20.13
N TYR A 682 -13.94 -34.78 20.80
CA TYR A 682 -13.94 -34.04 22.06
C TYR A 682 -13.16 -34.76 23.15
N GLU A 683 -13.15 -36.10 23.13
CA GLU A 683 -12.42 -36.92 24.08
C GLU A 683 -10.92 -36.67 23.93
N PHE A 684 -10.39 -36.79 22.69
CA PHE A 684 -8.99 -36.48 22.40
C PHE A 684 -8.61 -35.05 22.83
N PHE A 685 -9.40 -34.05 22.42
CA PHE A 685 -9.12 -32.64 22.75
C PHE A 685 -9.40 -32.27 24.23
N SER A 686 -10.06 -33.13 25.00
CA SER A 686 -10.23 -32.98 26.45
C SER A 686 -9.14 -33.67 27.26
N SER A 687 -8.46 -34.67 26.67
CA SER A 687 -7.36 -35.38 27.31
C SER A 687 -6.10 -34.50 27.32
N ALA A 688 -5.73 -34.02 28.51
CA ALA A 688 -4.85 -32.85 28.68
C ALA A 688 -3.33 -33.07 28.47
N SER A 689 -2.86 -34.21 27.94
CA SER A 689 -1.45 -34.60 28.13
C SER A 689 -0.52 -34.65 26.91
N ASP A 690 -0.95 -34.49 25.64
CA ASP A 690 -0.01 -34.64 24.49
C ASP A 690 -0.26 -33.74 23.26
N LEU A 691 -1.08 -32.68 23.38
CA LEU A 691 -1.39 -31.81 22.24
C LEU A 691 -0.17 -30.99 21.75
N LEU A 692 0.74 -30.62 22.66
CA LEU A 692 2.00 -29.94 22.31
C LEU A 692 2.85 -30.78 21.36
N ALA A 693 2.95 -32.09 21.59
CA ALA A 693 3.72 -32.98 20.73
C ALA A 693 3.07 -33.14 19.35
N CYS A 694 1.73 -33.10 19.28
CA CYS A 694 1.03 -33.03 17.99
C CYS A 694 1.44 -31.79 17.19
N GLY A 695 1.47 -30.60 17.79
CA GLY A 695 1.92 -29.37 17.11
C GLY A 695 3.36 -29.45 16.64
N MET A 696 4.28 -29.94 17.48
CA MET A 696 5.69 -30.14 17.10
C MET A 696 5.86 -31.10 15.92
N ARG A 697 5.11 -32.21 15.88
CA ARG A 697 5.17 -33.17 14.75
C ARG A 697 4.61 -32.58 13.46
N ARG A 698 3.55 -31.76 13.56
CA ARG A 698 2.90 -31.08 12.42
C ARG A 698 3.75 -29.95 11.84
N GLY A 699 4.49 -29.23 12.67
CA GLY A 699 5.25 -28.03 12.33
C GLY A 699 6.03 -28.14 11.01
N PRO A 700 6.87 -29.17 10.82
CA PRO A 700 7.63 -29.36 9.58
C PRO A 700 6.73 -29.48 8.33
N ALA A 701 5.66 -30.26 8.39
CA ALA A 701 4.74 -30.44 7.27
C ALA A 701 3.97 -29.16 6.94
N PHE A 702 3.49 -28.44 7.98
CA PHE A 702 2.85 -27.13 7.81
C PHE A 702 3.80 -26.13 7.14
N ARG A 703 5.04 -25.98 7.62
CA ARG A 703 6.03 -25.07 7.02
C ARG A 703 6.34 -25.41 5.56
N ALA A 704 6.42 -26.71 5.23
CA ALA A 704 6.63 -27.15 3.85
C ALA A 704 5.42 -26.83 2.94
N LEU A 705 4.20 -27.06 3.42
CA LEU A 705 2.97 -26.69 2.71
C LEU A 705 2.84 -25.17 2.55
N ARG A 706 3.20 -24.40 3.58
CA ARG A 706 3.24 -22.94 3.55
C ARG A 706 4.25 -22.45 2.51
N ALA A 707 5.46 -23.00 2.48
CA ALA A 707 6.45 -22.66 1.46
C ALA A 707 5.93 -22.95 0.05
N LYS A 708 5.20 -24.06 -0.15
CA LYS A 708 4.56 -24.41 -1.43
C LYS A 708 3.44 -23.43 -1.81
N ALA A 709 2.59 -23.05 -0.86
CA ALA A 709 1.51 -22.08 -1.08
C ALA A 709 2.07 -20.69 -1.39
N LEU A 710 3.05 -20.21 -0.61
CA LEU A 710 3.74 -18.94 -0.85
C LEU A 710 4.42 -18.94 -2.22
N LYS A 711 5.12 -20.01 -2.60
CA LYS A 711 5.74 -20.14 -3.92
C LYS A 711 4.71 -20.03 -5.03
N ALA A 712 3.60 -20.76 -4.94
CA ALA A 712 2.55 -20.72 -5.96
C ALA A 712 1.87 -19.34 -6.05
N ALA A 713 1.59 -18.71 -4.91
CA ALA A 713 1.09 -17.34 -4.83
C ALA A 713 2.04 -16.33 -5.45
N TRP A 714 3.34 -16.52 -5.21
CA TRP A 714 4.41 -15.68 -5.75
C TRP A 714 4.57 -15.84 -7.26
N GLU A 715 4.67 -17.07 -7.75
CA GLU A 715 4.79 -17.39 -9.18
C GLU A 715 3.59 -16.88 -9.99
N LEU A 716 2.38 -16.91 -9.40
CA LEU A 716 1.18 -16.37 -10.03
C LEU A 716 1.06 -14.84 -9.88
N GLY A 717 1.76 -14.23 -8.93
CA GLY A 717 1.70 -12.79 -8.66
C GLY A 717 0.36 -12.34 -8.08
N ILE A 718 -0.24 -13.13 -7.17
CA ILE A 718 -1.60 -12.87 -6.66
C ILE A 718 -1.75 -11.52 -5.95
N ILE A 719 -0.66 -10.93 -5.45
CA ILE A 719 -0.64 -9.59 -4.82
C ILE A 719 -0.99 -8.50 -5.83
N LEU A 720 -0.67 -8.69 -7.11
CA LEU A 720 -0.86 -7.66 -8.14
C LEU A 720 -2.25 -7.65 -8.78
N GLN A 721 -2.93 -8.80 -8.80
CA GLN A 721 -4.13 -8.98 -9.59
C GLN A 721 -5.35 -9.11 -8.68
N PRO A 722 -6.22 -8.09 -8.59
CA PRO A 722 -7.41 -8.19 -7.76
C PRO A 722 -8.40 -9.19 -8.34
N SER A 723 -8.68 -10.25 -7.58
CA SER A 723 -9.76 -11.20 -7.82
C SER A 723 -10.26 -11.73 -6.48
N SER A 724 -11.50 -12.26 -6.42
CA SER A 724 -12.03 -12.83 -5.18
C SER A 724 -11.16 -13.96 -4.65
N GLU A 725 -10.64 -14.81 -5.54
CA GLU A 725 -9.74 -15.93 -5.19
C GLU A 725 -8.38 -15.42 -4.69
N ASN A 726 -7.80 -14.40 -5.34
CA ASN A 726 -6.53 -13.82 -4.91
C ASN A 726 -6.66 -13.09 -3.57
N ALA A 727 -7.78 -12.39 -3.34
CA ALA A 727 -8.08 -11.78 -2.05
C ALA A 727 -8.23 -12.85 -0.95
N ALA A 728 -9.01 -13.90 -1.20
CA ALA A 728 -9.14 -15.04 -0.29
C ALA A 728 -7.78 -15.71 0.00
N SER A 729 -6.94 -15.89 -1.02
CA SER A 729 -5.61 -16.45 -0.88
C SER A 729 -4.71 -15.57 -0.01
N CYS A 730 -4.70 -14.26 -0.23
CA CYS A 730 -3.95 -13.31 0.60
C CYS A 730 -4.43 -13.33 2.06
N TYR A 731 -5.75 -13.40 2.29
CA TYR A 731 -6.32 -13.52 3.63
C TYR A 731 -5.86 -14.80 4.35
N LEU A 732 -5.92 -15.96 3.67
CA LEU A 732 -5.47 -17.22 4.27
C LEU A 732 -3.95 -17.23 4.50
N LEU A 733 -3.15 -16.66 3.60
CA LEU A 733 -1.71 -16.55 3.79
C LEU A 733 -1.35 -15.67 5.00
N ASP A 734 -2.04 -14.56 5.17
CA ASP A 734 -1.90 -13.68 6.35
C ASP A 734 -2.23 -14.41 7.66
N LEU A 735 -3.25 -15.28 7.67
CA LEU A 735 -3.59 -16.12 8.82
C LEU A 735 -2.57 -17.24 9.11
N THR A 736 -1.76 -17.62 8.13
CA THR A 736 -0.74 -18.68 8.27
C THR A 736 0.66 -18.13 8.53
N GLU A 737 0.80 -16.82 8.73
CA GLU A 737 2.08 -16.19 9.00
C GLU A 737 2.58 -16.54 10.41
N GLU A 738 3.70 -17.28 10.49
CA GLU A 738 4.43 -17.58 11.74
C GLU A 738 5.47 -16.49 12.00
N GLY A 739 5.54 -15.95 13.23
CA GLY A 739 6.65 -15.13 13.71
C GLY A 739 6.24 -13.84 14.43
N ASP A 740 7.24 -13.15 14.99
CA ASP A 740 7.08 -11.77 15.47
C ASP A 740 6.64 -10.91 14.29
N PHE A 741 5.41 -10.39 14.37
CA PHE A 741 4.88 -9.43 13.41
C PHE A 741 5.80 -8.20 13.41
N SER A 742 6.77 -8.16 12.50
CA SER A 742 7.78 -7.09 12.34
C SER A 742 7.18 -5.77 11.84
N GLY A 743 5.89 -5.54 12.11
CA GLY A 743 5.10 -4.39 11.69
C GLY A 743 4.53 -4.52 10.27
N ILE A 744 5.04 -5.41 9.43
CA ILE A 744 4.63 -5.52 8.02
C ILE A 744 3.81 -6.78 7.82
N ARG A 745 2.59 -6.57 7.33
CA ARG A 745 1.65 -7.64 6.98
C ARG A 745 1.32 -7.54 5.48
N PRO A 746 2.23 -8.01 4.60
CA PRO A 746 2.13 -7.77 3.17
C PRO A 746 0.88 -8.43 2.57
N TRP A 747 0.51 -9.60 3.09
CA TRP A 747 -0.70 -10.33 2.69
C TRP A 747 -1.98 -9.65 3.17
N ALA A 748 -2.01 -9.11 4.40
CA ALA A 748 -3.12 -8.27 4.85
C ALA A 748 -3.27 -7.00 3.99
N ASN A 749 -2.17 -6.32 3.67
CA ASN A 749 -2.18 -5.13 2.81
C ASN A 749 -2.70 -5.46 1.41
N ALA A 750 -2.24 -6.57 0.82
CA ALA A 750 -2.71 -7.07 -0.47
C ALA A 750 -4.20 -7.44 -0.44
N TYR A 751 -4.64 -8.13 0.62
CA TYR A 751 -6.05 -8.45 0.85
C TYR A 751 -6.91 -7.18 0.85
N ILE A 752 -6.54 -6.17 1.64
CA ILE A 752 -7.29 -4.90 1.72
C ILE A 752 -7.27 -4.16 0.37
N ALA A 753 -6.15 -4.16 -0.34
CA ALA A 753 -6.07 -3.58 -1.67
C ALA A 753 -7.02 -4.27 -2.66
N HIS A 754 -7.09 -5.61 -2.62
CA HIS A 754 -8.02 -6.38 -3.46
C HIS A 754 -9.47 -6.13 -3.10
N ILE A 755 -9.81 -6.09 -1.81
CA ILE A 755 -11.15 -5.72 -1.36
C ILE A 755 -11.56 -4.37 -1.93
N ARG A 756 -10.70 -3.36 -1.82
CA ARG A 756 -10.98 -2.01 -2.34
C ARG A 756 -11.21 -2.02 -3.85
N ALA A 757 -10.45 -2.82 -4.60
CA ALA A 757 -10.64 -2.96 -6.04
C ALA A 757 -11.91 -3.73 -6.43
N LEU A 758 -12.34 -4.70 -5.61
CA LEU A 758 -13.49 -5.57 -5.88
C LEU A 758 -14.84 -4.95 -5.47
N VAL A 759 -14.86 -4.10 -4.43
CA VAL A 759 -16.09 -3.47 -3.92
C VAL A 759 -16.89 -2.74 -4.99
N PRO A 760 -16.29 -1.90 -5.88
CA PRO A 760 -17.03 -1.27 -6.97
C PRO A 760 -17.67 -2.30 -7.93
N VAL A 761 -16.96 -3.40 -8.21
CA VAL A 761 -17.43 -4.46 -9.12
C VAL A 761 -18.63 -5.20 -8.54
N TRP A 762 -18.57 -5.58 -7.26
CA TRP A 762 -19.66 -6.28 -6.58
C TRP A 762 -20.94 -5.45 -6.51
N ARG A 763 -20.83 -4.12 -6.44
CA ARG A 763 -22.01 -3.26 -6.45
C ARG A 763 -22.70 -3.22 -7.80
N ILE A 764 -21.93 -3.11 -8.88
CA ILE A 764 -22.49 -3.04 -10.24
C ILE A 764 -23.21 -4.35 -10.60
N SER A 765 -22.70 -5.49 -10.16
CA SER A 765 -23.32 -6.79 -10.41
C SER A 765 -24.58 -7.06 -9.58
N GLY A 766 -25.01 -6.10 -8.75
CA GLY A 766 -26.22 -6.24 -7.94
C GLY A 766 -26.13 -7.39 -6.95
N TYR A 767 -24.91 -7.71 -6.46
CA TYR A 767 -24.73 -8.76 -5.46
C TYR A 767 -25.69 -8.51 -4.31
N SER A 768 -26.72 -9.36 -4.22
CA SER A 768 -27.79 -9.16 -3.26
C SER A 768 -27.20 -9.34 -1.86
N THR A 769 -27.55 -8.45 -0.94
CA THR A 769 -27.16 -8.57 0.47
C THR A 769 -27.70 -9.83 1.13
N SER A 770 -28.64 -10.52 0.49
CA SER A 770 -29.19 -11.82 0.91
C SER A 770 -28.33 -13.02 0.53
N ASP A 771 -27.59 -12.98 -0.59
CA ASP A 771 -26.75 -14.10 -1.05
C ASP A 771 -25.31 -14.00 -0.55
N ALA A 772 -24.87 -12.78 -0.25
CA ALA A 772 -23.60 -12.54 0.40
C ALA A 772 -23.74 -12.98 1.87
N GLY A 773 -23.41 -14.25 2.15
CA GLY A 773 -23.64 -14.89 3.46
C GLY A 773 -23.17 -14.06 4.66
N HIS A 774 -23.59 -14.44 5.87
CA HIS A 774 -23.46 -13.71 7.14
C HIS A 774 -22.24 -12.75 7.28
N TRP A 775 -21.04 -13.10 6.81
CA TRP A 775 -19.85 -12.24 6.88
C TRP A 775 -19.69 -11.15 5.81
N ALA A 776 -20.51 -11.10 4.76
CA ALA A 776 -20.54 -9.96 3.84
C ALA A 776 -20.97 -8.66 4.54
N GLY A 777 -21.73 -8.79 5.63
CA GLY A 777 -21.98 -7.71 6.60
C GLY A 777 -20.69 -7.12 7.18
N PHE A 778 -19.61 -7.91 7.30
CA PHE A 778 -18.32 -7.46 7.82
C PHE A 778 -17.51 -6.63 6.81
N LEU A 779 -17.64 -6.90 5.51
CA LEU A 779 -17.09 -6.04 4.45
C LEU A 779 -18.00 -4.84 4.16
N LEU A 780 -19.33 -4.99 4.32
CA LEU A 780 -20.34 -3.92 4.24
C LEU A 780 -20.46 -3.07 5.51
N LEU A 781 -19.76 -3.40 6.61
CA LEU A 781 -19.52 -2.53 7.76
C LEU A 781 -18.95 -1.19 7.29
N ILE A 782 -18.07 -1.22 6.30
CA ILE A 782 -17.41 -0.04 5.73
C ILE A 782 -18.39 0.87 4.97
N CYS A 783 -19.59 0.39 4.63
CA CYS A 783 -20.46 1.04 3.65
C CYS A 783 -21.91 1.25 4.09
N GLY A 784 -22.22 1.00 5.38
CA GLY A 784 -23.53 1.32 5.95
C GLY A 784 -23.62 2.79 6.38
N PRO A 785 -24.83 3.31 6.67
CA PRO A 785 -24.98 4.61 7.33
C PRO A 785 -24.19 4.62 8.65
N ASP A 786 -23.80 5.81 9.10
CA ASP A 786 -23.06 5.98 10.35
C ASP A 786 -23.77 5.23 11.49
N PRO A 787 -23.03 4.42 12.27
CA PRO A 787 -23.64 3.71 13.37
C PRO A 787 -24.20 4.72 14.37
N PRO A 788 -25.28 4.37 15.10
CA PRO A 788 -25.68 5.18 16.23
C PRO A 788 -24.50 5.37 17.20
N ALA A 789 -24.48 6.52 17.88
CA ALA A 789 -23.54 6.75 18.98
C ALA A 789 -23.58 5.56 19.94
N LEU A 790 -22.45 5.27 20.60
CA LEU A 790 -22.31 4.05 21.41
C LEU A 790 -23.35 4.04 22.57
N GLU A 791 -23.73 5.21 23.08
CA GLU A 791 -24.82 5.40 24.05
C GLU A 791 -26.19 5.05 23.45
N GLY A 792 -26.41 5.42 22.19
CA GLY A 792 -27.61 5.09 21.43
C GLY A 792 -27.71 3.59 21.17
N LEU A 793 -26.59 2.93 20.85
CA LEU A 793 -26.52 1.47 20.72
C LEU A 793 -26.82 0.78 22.05
N PHE A 794 -26.21 1.23 23.14
CA PHE A 794 -26.48 0.72 24.49
C PHE A 794 -27.98 0.80 24.83
N THR A 795 -28.57 1.99 24.66
CA THR A 795 -30.00 2.24 24.93
C THR A 795 -30.89 1.38 24.03
N SER A 796 -30.53 1.19 22.76
CA SER A 796 -31.27 0.34 21.83
C SER A 796 -31.26 -1.13 22.26
N ILE A 797 -30.12 -1.65 22.73
CA ILE A 797 -30.00 -3.03 23.20
C ILE A 797 -30.79 -3.21 24.51
N GLU A 798 -30.69 -2.26 25.43
CA GLU A 798 -31.43 -2.28 26.69
C GLU A 798 -32.94 -2.26 26.48
N ASN A 799 -33.44 -1.37 25.61
CA ASN A 799 -34.86 -1.27 25.30
C ASN A 799 -35.41 -2.47 24.52
N SER A 800 -34.55 -3.22 23.84
CA SER A 800 -34.95 -4.42 23.08
C SER A 800 -35.23 -5.64 23.96
N ALA A 801 -35.38 -5.46 25.28
CA ALA A 801 -35.33 -6.55 26.26
C ALA A 801 -36.33 -7.70 26.04
N GLN A 802 -37.45 -7.45 25.36
CA GLN A 802 -38.52 -8.42 25.12
C GLN A 802 -38.43 -9.15 23.78
N ALA A 803 -37.58 -8.71 22.86
CA ALA A 803 -37.47 -9.35 21.56
C ALA A 803 -36.38 -10.42 21.60
N SER A 804 -36.81 -11.67 21.76
CA SER A 804 -35.97 -12.85 21.68
C SER A 804 -35.69 -13.18 20.20
N GLY A 805 -34.45 -12.97 19.75
CA GLY A 805 -34.07 -13.44 18.42
C GLY A 805 -32.66 -13.04 17.97
N MET A 806 -32.05 -13.90 17.15
CA MET A 806 -30.77 -13.65 16.47
C MET A 806 -30.77 -12.34 15.65
N SER A 807 -31.94 -11.83 15.26
CA SER A 807 -32.09 -10.56 14.55
C SER A 807 -31.55 -9.36 15.35
N ILE A 808 -31.77 -9.31 16.67
CA ILE A 808 -31.27 -8.21 17.51
C ILE A 808 -29.76 -8.30 17.70
N LEU A 809 -29.26 -9.53 17.93
CA LEU A 809 -27.83 -9.78 18.00
C LEU A 809 -27.15 -9.31 16.71
N TRP A 810 -27.72 -9.64 15.56
CA TRP A 810 -27.17 -9.26 14.25
C TRP A 810 -27.19 -7.74 14.00
N THR A 811 -28.33 -7.10 14.27
CA THR A 811 -28.50 -5.65 14.10
C THR A 811 -27.62 -4.84 15.05
N SER A 812 -27.24 -5.41 16.20
CA SER A 812 -26.39 -4.76 17.20
C SER A 812 -24.89 -5.08 17.05
N MET A 813 -24.55 -6.27 16.53
CA MET A 813 -23.16 -6.68 16.29
C MET A 813 -22.48 -5.79 15.25
N LYS A 814 -23.21 -5.38 14.20
CA LYS A 814 -22.69 -4.48 13.18
C LYS A 814 -22.20 -3.14 13.79
N PRO A 815 -23.05 -2.31 14.42
CA PRO A 815 -22.59 -1.05 15.01
C PRO A 815 -21.54 -1.24 16.11
N TYR A 816 -21.59 -2.34 16.88
CA TYR A 816 -20.54 -2.68 17.83
C TYR A 816 -19.17 -2.85 17.16
N LEU A 817 -19.08 -3.64 16.09
CA LEU A 817 -17.82 -3.87 15.38
C LEU A 817 -17.30 -2.62 14.65
N LEU A 818 -18.19 -1.70 14.25
CA LEU A 818 -17.79 -0.36 13.78
C LEU A 818 -17.12 0.44 14.89
N HIS A 819 -17.70 0.43 16.09
CA HIS A 819 -17.09 1.09 17.24
C HIS A 819 -15.75 0.47 17.62
N VAL A 820 -15.63 -0.86 17.59
CA VAL A 820 -14.34 -1.56 17.78
C VAL A 820 -13.31 -1.08 16.75
N THR A 821 -13.66 -1.05 15.46
CA THR A 821 -12.76 -0.62 14.38
C THR A 821 -12.38 0.86 14.51
N SER A 822 -13.34 1.71 14.86
CA SER A 822 -13.13 3.14 15.10
C SER A 822 -12.18 3.38 16.28
N LEU A 823 -12.35 2.63 17.37
CA LEU A 823 -11.48 2.68 18.54
C LEU A 823 -10.10 2.09 18.25
N ALA A 824 -9.99 1.01 17.47
CA ALA A 824 -8.69 0.48 17.03
C ALA A 824 -7.90 1.55 16.27
N ARG A 825 -8.60 2.28 15.39
CA ARG A 825 -8.03 3.41 14.67
C ARG A 825 -7.67 4.54 15.63
N GLU A 826 -8.53 4.95 16.55
CA GLU A 826 -8.23 6.03 17.52
C GLU A 826 -7.03 5.68 18.41
N LEU A 827 -6.93 4.43 18.88
CA LEU A 827 -5.81 3.91 19.65
C LEU A 827 -4.51 4.03 18.85
N SER A 828 -4.49 3.49 17.64
CA SER A 828 -3.34 3.58 16.73
C SER A 828 -3.00 5.04 16.45
N GLU A 829 -3.99 5.88 16.14
CA GLU A 829 -3.70 7.21 15.64
C GLU A 829 -3.24 8.19 16.71
N LYS A 830 -3.79 8.10 17.93
CA LYS A 830 -3.60 9.13 18.96
C LYS A 830 -2.76 8.69 20.15
N ILE A 831 -2.58 7.38 20.35
CA ILE A 831 -1.98 6.85 21.59
C ILE A 831 -0.83 5.89 21.29
N ALA A 832 -1.05 4.84 20.51
CA ALA A 832 -0.12 3.71 20.37
C ALA A 832 0.67 3.67 19.05
N GLY A 833 0.25 4.38 18.02
CA GLY A 833 0.93 4.36 16.73
C GLY A 833 2.24 5.15 16.75
N ASP A 834 3.05 4.91 15.72
CA ASP A 834 4.43 5.42 15.66
C ASP A 834 4.52 6.94 15.77
N TYR A 835 3.61 7.68 15.11
CA TYR A 835 3.57 9.13 15.27
C TYR A 835 3.23 9.53 16.71
N ALA A 836 2.20 8.92 17.30
CA ALA A 836 1.84 9.20 18.68
C ALA A 836 3.00 8.87 19.63
N ARG A 837 3.79 7.83 19.35
CA ARG A 837 4.98 7.40 20.14
C ARG A 837 6.09 8.43 20.20
N VAL A 838 6.27 9.20 19.12
CA VAL A 838 7.28 10.26 19.06
C VAL A 838 6.85 11.52 19.84
N ASN A 839 5.57 11.66 20.18
CA ASN A 839 5.03 12.82 20.87
C ASN A 839 4.63 12.50 22.32
N PRO A 840 4.52 13.51 23.20
CA PRO A 840 3.92 13.36 24.52
C PRO A 840 2.50 12.81 24.42
N VAL A 841 2.11 11.94 25.36
CA VAL A 841 0.77 11.34 25.38
C VAL A 841 -0.28 12.43 25.64
N SER A 842 -1.33 12.47 24.80
CA SER A 842 -2.46 13.37 25.00
C SER A 842 -3.41 12.81 26.06
N GLU A 843 -3.43 13.43 27.24
CA GLU A 843 -4.30 13.01 28.36
C GLU A 843 -5.77 13.02 27.98
N ALA A 844 -6.21 14.04 27.23
CA ALA A 844 -7.58 14.13 26.74
C ALA A 844 -7.94 12.95 25.82
N ALA A 845 -7.00 12.51 24.97
CA ALA A 845 -7.21 11.34 24.11
C ALA A 845 -7.31 10.05 24.95
N VAL A 846 -6.44 9.88 25.95
CA VAL A 846 -6.46 8.73 26.87
C VAL A 846 -7.76 8.66 27.67
N ILE A 847 -8.22 9.78 28.25
CA ILE A 847 -9.48 9.85 29.01
C ILE A 847 -10.68 9.52 28.13
N LYS A 848 -10.74 10.12 26.92
CA LYS A 848 -11.80 9.83 25.97
C LYS A 848 -11.81 8.34 25.58
N PHE A 849 -10.64 7.78 25.30
CA PHE A 849 -10.50 6.38 24.91
C PHE A 849 -10.91 5.41 26.03
N LEU A 850 -10.49 5.66 27.27
CA LEU A 850 -10.91 4.92 28.46
C LEU A 850 -12.44 4.96 28.65
N SER A 851 -13.05 6.13 28.47
CA SER A 851 -14.49 6.31 28.59
C SER A 851 -15.23 5.48 27.53
N SER A 852 -14.79 5.54 26.27
CA SER A 852 -15.35 4.75 25.18
C SER A 852 -15.18 3.24 25.40
N LEU A 853 -14.02 2.79 25.87
CA LEU A 853 -13.79 1.37 26.18
C LEU A 853 -14.68 0.87 27.33
N THR A 854 -14.91 1.70 28.34
CA THR A 854 -15.80 1.36 29.47
C THR A 854 -17.24 1.18 28.98
N LEU A 855 -17.70 2.07 28.10
CA LEU A 855 -19.03 1.96 27.50
C LEU A 855 -19.10 0.75 26.54
N LEU A 856 -18.05 0.50 25.76
CA LEU A 856 -17.97 -0.66 24.86
C LEU A 856 -18.02 -1.99 25.62
N HIS A 857 -17.34 -2.08 26.76
CA HIS A 857 -17.42 -3.22 27.67
C HIS A 857 -18.84 -3.46 28.20
N SER A 858 -19.57 -2.38 28.50
CA SER A 858 -20.96 -2.45 28.98
C SER A 858 -21.89 -2.97 27.88
N VAL A 859 -21.74 -2.47 26.65
CA VAL A 859 -22.45 -2.99 25.46
C VAL A 859 -22.11 -4.46 25.22
N LEU A 860 -20.82 -4.83 25.28
CA LEU A 860 -20.36 -6.20 25.10
C LEU A 860 -21.00 -7.15 26.13
N SER A 861 -21.05 -6.75 27.39
CA SER A 861 -21.63 -7.56 28.46
C SER A 861 -23.10 -7.88 28.16
N LEU A 862 -23.89 -6.86 27.76
CA LEU A 862 -25.28 -7.05 27.35
C LEU A 862 -25.40 -7.98 26.13
N LEU A 863 -24.53 -7.84 25.13
CA LEU A 863 -24.56 -8.69 23.95
C LEU A 863 -24.20 -10.15 24.28
N LEU A 864 -23.22 -10.39 25.16
CA LEU A 864 -22.85 -11.74 25.59
C LEU A 864 -23.97 -12.41 26.38
N ASP A 865 -24.69 -11.68 27.24
CA ASP A 865 -25.84 -12.23 27.97
C ASP A 865 -26.98 -12.63 27.02
N ARG A 866 -27.17 -11.88 25.92
CA ARG A 866 -28.10 -12.23 24.85
C ARG A 866 -27.65 -13.46 24.08
N VAL A 867 -26.35 -13.59 23.80
CA VAL A 867 -25.78 -14.80 23.19
C VAL A 867 -26.02 -16.03 24.07
N ASP A 868 -25.78 -15.93 25.38
CA ASP A 868 -26.04 -17.04 26.31
C ASP A 868 -27.51 -17.44 26.33
N THR A 869 -28.41 -16.46 26.31
CA THR A 869 -29.86 -16.71 26.21
C THR A 869 -30.20 -17.43 24.90
N ALA A 870 -29.60 -17.01 23.78
CA ALA A 870 -29.81 -17.62 22.47
C ALA A 870 -29.27 -19.06 22.39
N ILE A 871 -28.06 -19.30 22.93
CA ILE A 871 -27.45 -20.63 23.01
C ILE A 871 -28.32 -21.55 23.87
N THR A 872 -28.73 -21.10 25.05
CA THR A 872 -29.59 -21.88 25.96
C THR A 872 -30.93 -22.22 25.30
N SER A 873 -31.51 -21.27 24.58
CA SER A 873 -32.76 -21.48 23.83
C SER A 873 -32.58 -22.43 22.65
N ALA A 874 -31.44 -22.39 21.95
CA ALA A 874 -31.14 -23.30 20.86
C ALA A 874 -30.99 -24.75 21.36
N ILE A 875 -30.30 -24.94 22.48
CA ILE A 875 -30.13 -26.25 23.12
C ILE A 875 -31.48 -26.81 23.58
N ALA A 876 -32.36 -25.96 24.12
CA ALA A 876 -33.68 -26.39 24.61
C ALA A 876 -34.64 -26.86 23.52
N ASN A 877 -34.43 -26.47 22.25
CA ASN A 877 -35.34 -26.76 21.13
C ASN A 877 -34.95 -28.00 20.29
N ASP A 878 -34.02 -28.83 20.82
CA ASP A 878 -33.51 -30.12 20.32
C ASP A 878 -34.21 -30.74 19.08
N SER A 879 -33.61 -30.53 17.91
CA SER A 879 -33.70 -31.45 16.77
C SER A 879 -32.34 -32.14 16.64
N PRO A 880 -32.29 -33.47 16.52
CA PRO A 880 -31.04 -34.22 16.55
C PRO A 880 -30.10 -33.76 15.43
N PHE A 881 -28.91 -33.28 15.83
CA PHE A 881 -27.65 -33.11 15.11
C PHE A 881 -27.62 -33.62 13.64
N ILE A 882 -28.31 -32.94 12.73
CA ILE A 882 -28.06 -33.04 11.29
C ILE A 882 -27.39 -31.74 10.87
N LEU A 883 -26.17 -31.89 10.36
CA LEU A 883 -25.23 -30.85 9.96
C LEU A 883 -25.68 -30.17 8.64
N GLU A 884 -26.94 -29.78 8.52
CA GLU A 884 -27.47 -29.04 7.37
C GLU A 884 -27.62 -27.53 7.67
N ASP A 885 -26.75 -26.79 6.99
CA ASP A 885 -26.67 -25.36 6.62
C ASP A 885 -26.95 -24.19 7.59
N THR A 886 -27.57 -24.33 8.77
CA THR A 886 -27.64 -23.18 9.72
C THR A 886 -27.69 -23.59 11.20
N ASN A 887 -26.58 -24.10 11.75
CA ASN A 887 -26.49 -24.34 13.19
C ASN A 887 -26.47 -22.99 13.95
N THR A 888 -27.62 -22.60 14.48
CA THR A 888 -27.82 -21.35 15.23
C THR A 888 -26.89 -21.25 16.44
N ASP A 889 -26.56 -22.36 17.10
CA ASP A 889 -25.61 -22.41 18.22
C ASP A 889 -24.18 -22.05 17.76
N ALA A 890 -23.71 -22.64 16.65
CA ALA A 890 -22.39 -22.34 16.11
C ALA A 890 -22.24 -20.86 15.70
N VAL A 891 -23.30 -20.30 15.09
CA VAL A 891 -23.33 -18.87 14.73
C VAL A 891 -23.30 -17.99 15.99
N ALA A 892 -24.13 -18.31 17.00
CA ALA A 892 -24.17 -17.56 18.24
C ALA A 892 -22.82 -17.57 18.98
N ARG A 893 -22.16 -18.74 19.04
CA ARG A 893 -20.80 -18.89 19.59
C ARG A 893 -19.76 -18.07 18.83
N ALA A 894 -19.79 -18.12 17.49
CA ALA A 894 -18.91 -17.32 16.65
C ALA A 894 -19.13 -15.81 16.85
N CYS A 895 -20.38 -15.38 17.03
CA CYS A 895 -20.72 -14.00 17.38
C CYS A 895 -20.11 -13.60 18.74
N ALA A 896 -20.34 -14.39 19.80
CA ALA A 896 -19.75 -14.09 21.12
C ALA A 896 -18.23 -13.99 21.06
N TYR A 897 -17.58 -14.93 20.36
CA TYR A 897 -16.14 -14.89 20.18
C TYR A 897 -15.68 -13.60 19.47
N THR A 898 -16.32 -13.26 18.34
CA THR A 898 -15.97 -12.05 17.56
C THR A 898 -16.16 -10.78 18.38
N LEU A 899 -17.26 -10.69 19.14
CA LEU A 899 -17.55 -9.55 20.02
C LEU A 899 -16.49 -9.40 21.12
N ALA A 900 -16.16 -10.50 21.80
CA ALA A 900 -15.16 -10.53 22.85
C ALA A 900 -13.76 -10.20 22.31
N PHE A 901 -13.35 -10.85 21.22
CA PHE A 901 -12.06 -10.64 20.58
C PHE A 901 -11.88 -9.19 20.09
N GLY A 902 -12.96 -8.56 19.61
CA GLY A 902 -12.95 -7.14 19.25
C GLY A 902 -12.61 -6.21 20.43
N PHE A 903 -13.16 -6.48 21.62
CA PHE A 903 -12.84 -5.68 22.81
C PHE A 903 -11.47 -6.02 23.40
N THR A 904 -11.16 -7.32 23.53
CA THR A 904 -9.89 -7.78 24.12
C THR A 904 -8.69 -7.38 23.26
N GLY A 905 -8.86 -7.32 21.94
CA GLY A 905 -7.88 -6.79 20.99
C GLY A 905 -7.61 -5.28 21.12
N LEU A 906 -8.41 -4.52 21.87
CA LEU A 906 -8.19 -3.10 22.14
C LEU A 906 -7.58 -2.85 23.51
N ILE A 907 -8.16 -3.45 24.56
CA ILE A 907 -7.86 -3.09 25.95
C ILE A 907 -6.45 -3.54 26.39
N LEU A 908 -5.98 -4.71 25.98
CA LEU A 908 -4.65 -5.19 26.37
C LEU A 908 -3.53 -4.38 25.66
N PRO A 909 -3.58 -4.14 24.33
CA PRO A 909 -2.61 -3.27 23.68
C PRO A 909 -2.60 -1.85 24.25
N PHE A 910 -3.76 -1.31 24.60
CA PHE A 910 -3.85 0.01 25.24
C PHE A 910 -3.17 0.04 26.62
N TYR A 911 -3.40 -0.97 27.47
CA TYR A 911 -2.69 -1.11 28.75
C TYR A 911 -1.18 -1.20 28.57
N ARG A 912 -0.71 -2.08 27.66
CA ARG A 912 0.72 -2.28 27.38
C ARG A 912 1.37 -1.01 26.82
N GLU A 913 0.65 -0.23 26.02
CA GLU A 913 1.15 1.07 25.55
C GLU A 913 1.33 2.05 26.72
N LEU A 914 0.36 2.18 27.63
CA LEU A 914 0.50 3.05 28.79
C LEU A 914 1.66 2.63 29.70
N GLU A 915 1.85 1.32 29.89
CA GLU A 915 3.00 0.75 30.61
C GLU A 915 4.33 1.09 29.92
N TYR A 916 4.41 0.93 28.60
CA TYR A 916 5.57 1.33 27.82
C TYR A 916 5.89 2.83 27.97
N ARG A 917 4.87 3.70 27.89
CA ARG A 917 5.03 5.15 28.02
C ARG A 917 5.49 5.58 29.41
N GLU A 918 4.89 5.01 30.47
CA GLU A 918 5.30 5.29 31.85
C GLU A 918 6.77 4.92 32.09
N ASN A 919 7.22 3.80 31.52
CA ASN A 919 8.60 3.33 31.62
C ASN A 919 9.61 4.20 30.86
N LEU A 920 9.18 4.86 29.77
CA LEU A 920 10.02 5.80 29.01
C LEU A 920 10.19 7.15 29.72
N GLU A 921 9.21 7.63 30.49
CA GLU A 921 9.21 8.97 31.12
C GLU A 921 10.14 9.11 32.35
N THR A 922 11.17 8.28 32.46
CA THR A 922 11.99 8.11 33.66
C THR A 922 12.88 9.29 34.06
N ILE A 923 13.06 10.32 33.21
CA ILE A 923 14.17 11.29 33.39
C ILE A 923 13.74 12.76 33.56
N HIS A 924 12.58 13.21 33.06
CA HIS A 924 12.31 14.65 32.94
C HIS A 924 10.96 15.20 33.45
N ASN A 925 9.94 14.38 33.76
CA ASN A 925 8.66 14.93 34.22
C ASN A 925 7.87 13.99 35.16
N GLN A 926 8.19 14.03 36.45
CA GLN A 926 7.56 13.20 37.47
C GLN A 926 6.03 13.35 37.50
N SER A 927 5.49 14.55 37.28
CA SER A 927 4.05 14.79 37.25
C SER A 927 3.34 14.09 36.09
N THR A 928 3.98 14.03 34.90
CA THR A 928 3.41 13.27 33.77
C THR A 928 3.46 11.77 34.04
N ARG A 929 4.55 11.28 34.63
CA ARG A 929 4.67 9.88 35.04
C ARG A 929 3.59 9.48 36.06
N GLU A 930 3.34 10.30 37.08
CA GLU A 930 2.29 10.05 38.07
C GLU A 930 0.90 9.99 37.41
N ARG A 931 0.61 10.90 36.47
CA ARG A 931 -0.64 10.90 35.70
C ARG A 931 -0.79 9.68 34.79
N LEU A 932 0.29 9.29 34.08
CA LEU A 932 0.30 8.05 33.29
C LEU A 932 0.11 6.82 34.19
N GLY A 933 0.68 6.81 35.39
CA GLY A 933 0.47 5.76 36.38
C GLY A 933 -1.00 5.63 36.79
N LEU A 934 -1.72 6.75 36.95
CA LEU A 934 -3.17 6.74 37.21
C LEU A 934 -3.96 6.18 36.03
N PHE A 935 -3.65 6.61 34.80
CA PHE A 935 -4.31 6.06 33.60
C PHE A 935 -4.03 4.57 33.42
N ARG A 936 -2.78 4.14 33.64
CA ARG A 936 -2.41 2.72 33.60
C ARG A 936 -3.16 1.92 34.65
N ALA A 937 -3.32 2.44 35.87
CA ALA A 937 -4.09 1.76 36.92
C ALA A 937 -5.57 1.57 36.52
N GLN A 938 -6.21 2.59 35.95
CA GLN A 938 -7.58 2.49 35.43
C GLN A 938 -7.68 1.52 34.26
N ALA A 939 -6.74 1.60 33.31
CA ALA A 939 -6.67 0.67 32.18
C ALA A 939 -6.48 -0.78 32.68
N ARG A 940 -5.61 -1.00 33.66
CA ARG A 940 -5.35 -2.32 34.28
C ARG A 940 -6.63 -2.93 34.85
N GLU A 941 -7.45 -2.15 35.55
CA GLU A 941 -8.73 -2.64 36.07
C GLU A 941 -9.65 -3.12 34.94
N LEU A 942 -9.75 -2.34 33.86
CA LEU A 942 -10.55 -2.70 32.69
C LEU A 942 -9.94 -3.88 31.92
N THR A 943 -8.62 -4.02 31.88
CA THR A 943 -7.92 -5.19 31.31
C THR A 943 -8.22 -6.45 32.11
N VAL A 944 -8.25 -6.41 33.45
CA VAL A 944 -8.67 -7.56 34.28
C VAL A 944 -10.10 -7.99 33.96
N ARG A 945 -11.03 -7.05 33.77
CA ARG A 945 -12.39 -7.37 33.31
C ARG A 945 -12.36 -7.97 31.90
N GLY A 946 -11.53 -7.45 31.00
CA GLY A 946 -11.30 -7.99 29.66
C GLY A 946 -10.74 -9.42 29.66
N ALA A 947 -9.86 -9.77 30.61
CA ALA A 947 -9.37 -11.14 30.79
C ALA A 947 -10.51 -12.11 31.12
N ARG A 948 -11.44 -11.72 32.00
CA ARG A 948 -12.63 -12.52 32.31
C ARG A 948 -13.56 -12.68 31.12
N VAL A 949 -13.72 -11.62 30.33
CA VAL A 949 -14.48 -11.67 29.06
C VAL A 949 -13.81 -12.61 28.06
N LEU A 950 -12.48 -12.57 27.95
CA LEU A 950 -11.72 -13.51 27.13
C LEU A 950 -11.96 -14.94 27.59
N VAL A 951 -11.78 -15.25 28.88
CA VAL A 951 -12.01 -16.58 29.45
C VAL A 951 -13.43 -17.08 29.17
N ARG A 952 -14.45 -16.24 29.43
CA ARG A 952 -15.84 -16.55 29.09
C ARG A 952 -15.98 -16.86 27.61
N SER A 953 -15.33 -16.10 26.74
CA SER A 953 -15.41 -16.28 25.28
C SER A 953 -14.71 -17.53 24.76
N LEU A 954 -13.61 -17.95 25.38
CA LEU A 954 -12.88 -19.17 25.02
C LEU A 954 -13.76 -20.41 25.23
N ARG A 955 -14.68 -20.39 26.19
CA ARG A 955 -15.67 -21.46 26.41
C ARG A 955 -16.67 -21.59 25.24
N TYR A 956 -16.85 -20.56 24.42
CA TYR A 956 -17.70 -20.62 23.24
C TYR A 956 -16.96 -21.12 22.00
N LEU A 957 -15.62 -21.14 21.98
CA LEU A 957 -14.87 -21.62 20.83
C LEU A 957 -14.99 -23.14 20.68
N PRO A 958 -15.30 -23.64 19.49
CA PRO A 958 -15.04 -25.04 19.23
C PRO A 958 -13.53 -25.30 19.23
N LYS A 959 -13.15 -26.47 19.76
CA LYS A 959 -11.78 -26.79 20.20
C LYS A 959 -10.71 -26.87 19.08
N ILE A 960 -11.02 -26.51 17.84
CA ILE A 960 -10.18 -26.78 16.65
C ILE A 960 -9.89 -25.50 15.83
N HIS A 961 -10.25 -24.31 16.33
CA HIS A 961 -10.27 -23.08 15.53
C HIS A 961 -9.06 -22.15 15.67
N TYR A 962 -7.90 -22.67 16.01
CA TYR A 962 -6.80 -21.81 16.38
C TYR A 962 -5.90 -21.43 15.20
N THR A 963 -5.61 -20.14 15.10
CA THR A 963 -4.65 -19.55 14.16
C THR A 963 -3.42 -19.05 14.93
N PRO A 964 -2.26 -18.85 14.29
CA PRO A 964 -1.12 -18.12 14.85
C PRO A 964 -1.50 -16.80 15.55
N VAL A 965 -2.49 -16.06 15.02
CA VAL A 965 -2.97 -14.81 15.62
C VAL A 965 -3.67 -15.05 16.95
N HIS A 966 -4.49 -16.11 17.05
CA HIS A 966 -5.12 -16.50 18.31
C HIS A 966 -4.09 -16.88 19.37
N TRP A 967 -3.02 -17.58 18.98
CA TRP A 967 -1.91 -17.91 19.88
C TRP A 967 -1.22 -16.68 20.43
N ALA A 968 -0.80 -15.76 19.57
CA ALA A 968 -0.12 -14.54 20.00
C ALA A 968 -1.01 -13.73 20.97
N THR A 969 -2.30 -13.65 20.68
CA THR A 969 -3.27 -12.93 21.52
C THR A 969 -3.44 -13.62 22.88
N ILE A 970 -3.74 -14.92 22.90
CA ILE A 970 -3.98 -15.67 24.15
C ILE A 970 -2.70 -15.74 24.99
N SER A 971 -1.53 -15.86 24.37
CA SER A 971 -0.24 -15.83 25.07
C SER A 971 0.02 -14.47 25.74
N ALA A 972 -0.23 -13.35 25.03
CA ALA A 972 -0.08 -12.01 25.61
C ALA A 972 -1.05 -11.78 26.79
N TRP A 973 -2.27 -12.32 26.70
CA TRP A 973 -3.24 -12.29 27.80
C TRP A 973 -2.82 -13.17 28.98
N ALA A 974 -2.30 -14.36 28.70
CA ALA A 974 -1.76 -15.27 29.71
C ALA A 974 -0.60 -14.62 30.48
N GLU A 975 0.35 -14.00 29.78
CA GLU A 975 1.44 -13.23 30.41
C GLU A 975 0.88 -12.14 31.33
N PHE A 976 -0.06 -11.33 30.84
CA PHE A 976 -0.70 -10.29 31.64
C PHE A 976 -1.38 -10.85 32.90
N CYS A 977 -2.15 -11.94 32.78
CA CYS A 977 -2.86 -12.54 33.92
C CYS A 977 -1.88 -13.09 34.97
N VAL A 978 -0.79 -13.73 34.53
CA VAL A 978 0.25 -14.22 35.44
C VAL A 978 0.95 -13.05 36.15
N ASP A 979 1.38 -12.03 35.40
CA ASP A 979 2.02 -10.84 35.95
C ASP A 979 1.07 -10.11 36.94
N HIS A 980 -0.23 -10.05 36.63
CA HIS A 980 -1.24 -9.46 37.50
C HIS A 980 -1.34 -10.18 38.85
N VAL A 981 -1.38 -11.50 38.82
CA VAL A 981 -1.48 -12.34 40.02
C VAL A 981 -0.20 -12.32 40.83
N GLU A 982 0.97 -12.28 40.19
CA GLU A 982 2.27 -12.20 40.87
C GLU A 982 2.53 -10.82 41.50
N SER A 983 1.98 -9.74 40.93
CA SER A 983 2.12 -8.37 41.45
C SER A 983 1.13 -8.01 42.57
N GLY A 984 0.19 -8.89 42.91
CA GLY A 984 -0.79 -8.66 44.00
C GLY A 984 -0.14 -8.70 45.39
N ASN A 985 -0.32 -7.64 46.19
CA ASN A 985 0.33 -7.37 47.49
C ASN A 985 0.00 -8.34 48.66
N GLY A 986 -0.45 -9.56 48.39
CA GLY A 986 -0.85 -10.53 49.43
C GLY A 986 -0.66 -12.01 49.09
N GLY A 987 -0.12 -12.35 47.92
CA GLY A 987 0.21 -13.73 47.52
C GLY A 987 -0.97 -14.68 47.28
N SER A 988 -2.14 -14.45 47.89
CA SER A 988 -3.34 -15.28 47.75
C SER A 988 -4.06 -14.99 46.42
N ILE A 989 -4.24 -16.03 45.61
CA ILE A 989 -5.02 -15.95 44.36
C ILE A 989 -6.50 -16.14 44.71
N SER A 990 -7.41 -15.39 44.09
CA SER A 990 -8.84 -15.68 44.29
C SER A 990 -9.23 -16.98 43.57
N SER A 991 -10.24 -17.70 44.07
CA SER A 991 -10.73 -18.92 43.40
C SER A 991 -11.15 -18.66 41.95
N ALA A 992 -11.67 -17.47 41.65
CA ALA A 992 -12.04 -17.08 40.29
C ALA A 992 -10.80 -16.93 39.39
N ASP A 993 -9.72 -16.33 39.90
CA ASP A 993 -8.49 -16.18 39.13
C ASP A 993 -7.81 -17.54 38.87
N VAL A 994 -7.93 -18.51 39.80
CA VAL A 994 -7.46 -19.89 39.57
C VAL A 994 -8.23 -20.55 38.42
N GLU A 995 -9.56 -20.40 38.38
CA GLU A 995 -10.40 -20.93 37.30
C GLU A 995 -10.08 -20.26 35.95
N ASP A 996 -9.90 -18.94 35.95
CA ASP A 996 -9.53 -18.17 34.77
C ASP A 996 -8.16 -18.59 34.23
N LEU A 997 -7.13 -18.66 35.08
CA LEU A 997 -5.79 -19.12 34.72
C LEU A 997 -5.79 -20.58 34.24
N SER A 998 -6.58 -21.45 34.87
CA SER A 998 -6.73 -22.83 34.43
C SER A 998 -7.37 -22.92 33.05
N THR A 999 -8.39 -22.11 32.78
CA THR A 999 -9.03 -22.03 31.46
C THR A 999 -8.02 -21.58 30.42
N ILE A 1000 -7.29 -20.48 30.67
CA ILE A 1000 -6.25 -19.97 29.76
C ILE A 1000 -5.16 -21.01 29.52
N LEU A 1001 -4.69 -21.71 30.56
CA LEU A 1001 -3.69 -22.77 30.43
C LEU A 1001 -4.18 -23.92 29.56
N ASN A 1002 -5.43 -24.38 29.77
CA ASN A 1002 -6.01 -25.45 28.96
C ASN A 1002 -6.13 -25.04 27.49
N GLU A 1003 -6.50 -23.79 27.24
CA GLU A 1003 -6.60 -23.22 25.90
C GLU A 1003 -5.22 -23.07 25.24
N LEU A 1004 -4.17 -22.67 25.96
CA LEU A 1004 -2.80 -22.65 25.46
C LEU A 1004 -2.29 -24.07 25.11
N LYS A 1005 -2.62 -25.08 25.93
CA LYS A 1005 -2.29 -26.47 25.62
C LYS A 1005 -3.02 -26.97 24.38
N LEU A 1006 -4.29 -26.60 24.23
CA LEU A 1006 -5.11 -26.93 23.07
C LEU A 1006 -4.59 -26.25 21.81
N LEU A 1007 -4.25 -24.97 21.89
CA LEU A 1007 -3.56 -24.20 20.86
C LEU A 1007 -2.26 -24.86 20.40
N GLY A 1008 -1.54 -25.49 21.32
CA GLY A 1008 -0.34 -26.25 21.03
C GLY A 1008 -0.54 -27.48 20.16
N TYR A 1009 -1.78 -27.93 19.95
CA TYR A 1009 -2.10 -28.85 18.88
C TYR A 1009 -1.80 -28.24 17.51
N SER A 1010 -2.13 -26.96 17.32
CA SER A 1010 -2.11 -26.28 16.02
C SER A 1010 -0.78 -25.68 15.63
N LEU A 1011 0.08 -25.37 16.61
CA LEU A 1011 1.32 -24.65 16.39
C LEU A 1011 2.51 -25.42 16.92
N ASP A 1012 3.62 -25.29 16.20
CA ASP A 1012 4.92 -25.78 16.66
C ASP A 1012 5.47 -24.84 17.73
N ILE A 1013 5.04 -25.00 18.97
CA ILE A 1013 5.45 -24.15 20.10
C ILE A 1013 6.97 -24.18 20.31
N SER A 1014 7.69 -25.20 19.82
CA SER A 1014 9.15 -25.22 19.86
C SER A 1014 9.79 -24.06 19.09
N SER A 1015 9.07 -23.51 18.10
CA SER A 1015 9.46 -22.28 17.39
C SER A 1015 9.23 -21.00 18.21
N THR A 1016 8.52 -21.09 19.34
CA THR A 1016 8.24 -19.99 20.28
C THR A 1016 8.70 -20.35 21.70
N PRO A 1017 10.00 -20.25 22.03
CA PRO A 1017 10.54 -20.61 23.34
C PRO A 1017 9.80 -19.95 24.51
N ASN A 1018 9.35 -18.70 24.33
CA ASN A 1018 8.59 -17.95 25.32
C ASN A 1018 7.23 -18.61 25.65
N GLY A 1019 6.61 -19.27 24.67
CA GLY A 1019 5.33 -19.95 24.85
C GLY A 1019 5.42 -21.17 25.77
N VAL A 1020 6.47 -21.99 25.61
CA VAL A 1020 6.73 -23.12 26.54
C VAL A 1020 6.96 -22.60 27.95
N ALA A 1021 7.83 -21.60 28.08
CA ALA A 1021 8.17 -21.01 29.37
C ALA A 1021 6.93 -20.41 30.07
N LEU A 1022 6.01 -19.80 29.31
CA LEU A 1022 4.75 -19.27 29.82
C LEU A 1022 3.81 -20.38 30.33
N ILE A 1023 3.67 -21.47 29.59
CA ILE A 1023 2.88 -22.65 30.01
C ILE A 1023 3.47 -23.23 31.30
N GLU A 1024 4.79 -23.40 31.37
CA GLU A 1024 5.47 -23.89 32.57
C GLU A 1024 5.29 -22.96 33.76
N ARG A 1025 5.38 -21.63 33.55
CA ARG A 1025 5.14 -20.61 34.59
C ARG A 1025 3.71 -20.67 35.11
N LEU A 1026 2.71 -20.78 34.23
CA LEU A 1026 1.30 -20.96 34.59
C LEU A 1026 1.07 -22.23 35.41
N GLU A 1027 1.61 -23.36 34.96
CA GLU A 1027 1.51 -24.62 35.69
C GLU A 1027 2.14 -24.56 37.07
N ALA A 1028 3.34 -23.98 37.18
CA ALA A 1028 4.02 -23.82 38.44
C ALA A 1028 3.19 -22.98 39.42
N ARG A 1029 2.56 -21.90 38.94
CA ARG A 1029 1.70 -21.05 39.77
C ARG A 1029 0.43 -21.76 40.22
N LEU A 1030 -0.28 -22.46 39.33
CA LEU A 1030 -1.48 -23.23 39.67
C LEU A 1030 -1.18 -24.38 40.64
N LYS A 1031 -0.04 -25.07 40.47
CA LYS A 1031 0.42 -26.12 41.40
C LYS A 1031 0.77 -25.55 42.78
N ALA A 1032 1.39 -24.37 42.84
CA ALA A 1032 1.67 -23.70 44.10
C ALA A 1032 0.38 -23.36 44.87
N GLU A 1033 -0.65 -22.89 44.17
CA GLU A 1033 -1.93 -22.55 44.79
C GLU A 1033 -2.72 -23.79 45.24
N SER A 1034 -2.75 -24.84 44.43
CA SER A 1034 -3.39 -26.11 44.81
C SER A 1034 -2.79 -26.69 46.10
N ARG A 1035 -1.47 -26.59 46.29
CA ARG A 1035 -0.81 -27.02 47.53
C ARG A 1035 -1.22 -26.18 48.74
N LEU A 1036 -1.43 -24.87 48.55
CA LEU A 1036 -1.92 -23.99 49.62
C LEU A 1036 -3.36 -24.35 50.02
N LEU A 1037 -4.22 -24.62 49.04
CA LEU A 1037 -5.60 -25.08 49.29
C LEU A 1037 -5.62 -26.45 49.99
N ASP A 1038 -4.79 -27.40 49.56
CA ASP A 1038 -4.67 -28.71 50.22
C ASP A 1038 -4.16 -28.56 51.66
N THR A 1039 -3.22 -27.64 51.91
CA THR A 1039 -2.68 -27.36 53.25
C THR A 1039 -3.70 -26.66 54.15
N ALA A 1040 -4.47 -25.71 53.60
CA ALA A 1040 -5.54 -25.01 54.31
C ALA A 1040 -6.71 -25.95 54.66
N LEU A 1041 -7.15 -26.77 53.71
CA LEU A 1041 -8.13 -27.83 53.96
C LEU A 1041 -7.64 -28.81 55.02
N PHE A 1042 -6.34 -29.18 55.00
CA PHE A 1042 -5.77 -30.03 56.04
C PHE A 1042 -5.76 -29.35 57.42
N GLN A 1043 -5.51 -28.03 57.50
CA GLN A 1043 -5.57 -27.27 58.76
C GLN A 1043 -7.00 -27.04 59.28
N ASP A 1044 -7.98 -26.88 58.39
CA ASP A 1044 -9.40 -26.75 58.78
C ASP A 1044 -10.02 -28.10 59.18
N ILE A 1045 -9.58 -29.20 58.57
CA ILE A 1045 -10.00 -30.56 58.94
C ILE A 1045 -9.30 -31.03 60.23
N PHE A 1046 -8.07 -30.57 60.47
CA PHE A 1046 -7.28 -30.83 61.68
C PHE A 1046 -6.87 -29.53 62.38
N PRO A 1047 -7.81 -28.82 63.04
CA PRO A 1047 -7.45 -27.65 63.83
C PRO A 1047 -6.46 -28.10 64.92
N LEU A 1048 -5.24 -27.59 64.84
CA LEU A 1048 -4.21 -27.74 65.87
C LEU A 1048 -4.58 -26.90 67.10
N ASP A 1049 -5.74 -27.17 67.71
CA ASP A 1049 -5.93 -26.86 69.12
C ASP A 1049 -5.04 -27.84 69.89
N GLY A 1050 -3.96 -27.30 70.45
CA GLY A 1050 -2.86 -28.01 71.13
C GLY A 1050 -3.25 -28.76 72.41
N THR A 1051 -4.41 -29.40 72.47
CA THR A 1051 -4.87 -30.20 73.62
C THR A 1051 -4.70 -31.71 73.46
N TRP A 1052 -4.26 -32.22 72.30
CA TRP A 1052 -4.18 -33.68 72.07
C TRP A 1052 -2.77 -34.30 72.09
N ILE A 1053 -1.69 -33.53 72.26
CA ILE A 1053 -0.29 -34.05 72.25
C ILE A 1053 0.29 -34.28 73.67
N THR A 1054 -0.53 -34.36 74.73
CA THR A 1054 -0.03 -34.67 76.10
C THR A 1054 -0.64 -35.91 76.76
N GLN A 1055 -1.36 -36.78 76.04
CA GLN A 1055 -1.74 -38.10 76.56
C GLN A 1055 -1.50 -39.19 75.51
N GLY A 1056 -0.28 -39.71 75.46
CA GLY A 1056 0.09 -40.80 74.55
C GLY A 1056 1.59 -41.01 74.35
N LEU A 1057 2.39 -40.87 75.41
CA LEU A 1057 3.75 -41.44 75.53
C LEU A 1057 3.95 -41.91 76.98
#